data_AF-A0A388Q931-F1
#
_entry.id   AF-A0A388Q931-F1
#
_cell.length_a   1.000
_cell.length_b   1.000
_cell.length_c   1.000
_cell.angle_alpha   90.00
_cell.angle_beta   90.00
_cell.angle_gamma   90.00
#
_symmetry.space_group_name_H-M   'P 1'
#
loop_
_entity.id
_entity.type
_entity.pdbx_description
1 polymer ?
#
loop_
_entity_poly.entity_id
_entity_poly.type
_entity_poly.pdbx_seq_one_letter_code
_entity_poly.pdbx_strand_id
1 'polypeptide(L)'
;MPAATLPTLQSADTPDKFLLPWIGSVPSPLPAGTDAKPAVVLPPYITAAGRDLRIDLLRGYFALAMIIDHVLGVSPLWLITGGNRFFTSAAEGFILTSGLMAGLVYHRVVQQAGLVAAVQKIMLRMIALYLLTVAMTLLIVPVSEVFGLRWAQGLDLSDPVTYLLNVLTLHRTYYLADVMLLYTVFFMITPVALFMLERGWTAWLLGVSVAIWALHQIVPDAVTVMWPIAGNYLFEFSAWQLLFFGGLALGYKRNSMGAPTTRGARRLHWITGAGTLALLLLCAAMYLPPSRLPAPIRDLSGTISEAEFWLQINVFGKSDLQVGRLLASAVVFTFMFLCLTRWWKYLRHARGLLAPLGQNALYAFALHAAVAVGAQLLLTPLGVDYVSPPAINAAFQIAAVALIWVLARSRFLMPTHRTLPFWYASPVMMVLASLVFLPLLRVQPVLAQPLELDPKVIARAKAYGTVIAAIAVPATGTAMAQATPASSDISIAIVATQAPPATLIPPIPKPAAQTDAQPTLVVEPELTAAPATAQTPLEFPPLPPDDQTLVSEYVGNLKGRAYARSMYSPLLYRDMIYWIYLPPGYGDTDRRYPVVYALHGGGGLQDEWAAYGLFDMADRGMAAGALMPFIIVLPHGERSYFTNWAANDPAWGEYLAYEIVGEVDQNFGTVRSPAARAVGGLSIGGWGALHQGFTYPNVFGVVASSSPSLYEGTEELNFLGTGAEFTSKDPVVLAQTAPGAASLKIWLDIGEQDPWVGTLTAIHNSLTDRKIPHEWHLYPGFHGPVYWVQHVPDYLRFYSQALAGG
;
A
#
# COMPACT_ATOMS: atom_id res chain seq x y z
N MET A 1 -17.04 67.38 14.33
CA MET A 1 -17.35 65.93 14.24
C MET A 1 -16.03 65.18 14.20
N PRO A 2 -15.85 64.15 15.03
CA PRO A 2 -14.52 63.61 15.33
C PRO A 2 -14.00 62.73 14.18
N ALA A 3 -12.67 62.76 14.03
CA ALA A 3 -11.90 61.95 13.11
C ALA A 3 -12.27 60.47 13.27
N ALA A 4 -12.73 59.84 12.18
CA ALA A 4 -12.87 58.41 12.10
C ALA A 4 -11.48 57.78 12.23
N THR A 5 -11.23 57.20 13.41
CA THR A 5 -10.09 56.32 13.67
C THR A 5 -10.13 55.19 12.66
N LEU A 6 -9.20 55.23 11.70
CA LEU A 6 -8.89 54.09 10.84
C LEU A 6 -8.55 52.90 11.76
N PRO A 7 -9.18 51.73 11.60
CA PRO A 7 -8.77 50.56 12.35
C PRO A 7 -7.32 50.27 12.04
N THR A 8 -6.49 50.22 13.08
CA THR A 8 -5.11 49.73 13.02
C THR A 8 -5.13 48.35 12.38
N LEU A 9 -4.76 48.29 11.09
CA LEU A 9 -4.50 47.05 10.39
C LEU A 9 -3.30 46.39 11.07
N GLN A 10 -3.58 45.46 11.99
CA GLN A 10 -2.58 44.48 12.42
C GLN A 10 -2.04 43.81 11.16
N SER A 11 -0.72 43.92 10.98
CA SER A 11 0.01 43.41 9.82
C SER A 11 0.05 41.88 9.81
N ALA A 12 -1.08 41.26 9.49
CA ALA A 12 -1.19 39.84 9.23
C ALA A 12 -0.92 39.56 7.75
N ASP A 13 0.33 39.73 7.28
CA ASP A 13 0.76 39.10 6.02
C ASP A 13 2.28 39.22 5.82
N THR A 14 3.03 38.28 6.40
CA THR A 14 4.36 37.89 5.94
C THR A 14 4.45 36.37 5.98
N PRO A 15 4.95 35.69 4.93
CA PRO A 15 5.13 34.24 4.98
C PRO A 15 6.28 33.92 5.95
N ASP A 16 5.97 33.06 6.93
CA ASP A 16 6.88 32.51 7.92
C ASP A 16 7.65 33.55 8.76
N LYS A 17 6.93 34.36 9.56
CA LYS A 17 7.49 35.01 10.76
C LYS A 17 7.50 34.10 12.00
N PHE A 18 6.98 32.88 11.89
CA PHE A 18 6.59 32.09 13.07
C PHE A 18 7.66 31.17 13.65
N LEU A 19 8.83 31.03 12.99
CA LEU A 19 9.88 30.11 13.48
C LEU A 19 11.09 30.78 14.13
N LEU A 20 11.24 32.11 14.09
CA LEU A 20 12.29 32.82 14.82
C LEU A 20 11.93 34.28 15.08
N PRO A 21 12.03 34.75 16.33
CA PRO A 21 11.82 36.15 16.65
C PRO A 21 13.09 37.02 16.71
N TRP A 22 14.27 36.40 16.65
CA TRP A 22 15.56 37.06 16.90
C TRP A 22 16.36 37.44 15.64
N ILE A 23 15.75 37.34 14.46
CA ILE A 23 16.31 37.97 13.26
C ILE A 23 15.68 39.36 13.19
N GLY A 24 16.52 40.39 13.37
CA GLY A 24 16.13 41.79 13.52
C GLY A 24 15.01 42.23 12.58
N SER A 25 14.18 43.14 13.08
CA SER A 25 13.18 43.85 12.28
C SER A 25 13.82 44.31 10.96
N VAL A 26 13.36 43.72 9.86
CA VAL A 26 13.63 44.27 8.53
C VAL A 26 13.04 45.69 8.54
N PRO A 27 13.84 46.75 8.31
CA PRO A 27 13.33 48.10 8.30
C PRO A 27 12.19 48.23 7.29
N SER A 28 11.12 48.94 7.68
CA SER A 28 10.10 49.39 6.72
C SER A 28 10.80 50.11 5.55
N PRO A 29 10.26 50.00 4.32
CA PRO A 29 10.78 50.79 3.21
C PRO A 29 10.81 52.27 3.60
N LEU A 30 11.94 52.93 3.35
CA LEU A 30 12.09 54.37 3.48
C LEU A 30 10.90 55.07 2.77
N PRO A 31 10.37 56.16 3.33
CA PRO A 31 9.30 56.90 2.67
C PRO A 31 9.77 57.32 1.27
N ALA A 32 9.00 56.93 0.27
CA ALA A 32 9.30 57.25 -1.12
C ALA A 32 9.39 58.77 -1.26
N GLY A 33 10.53 59.23 -1.78
CA GLY A 33 10.66 60.57 -2.33
C GLY A 33 9.53 60.83 -3.33
N THR A 34 9.05 62.06 -3.32
CA THR A 34 7.93 62.58 -4.09
C THR A 34 8.19 62.46 -5.60
N ASP A 35 7.84 61.34 -6.19
CA ASP A 35 7.59 61.18 -7.62
C ASP A 35 6.55 60.07 -7.83
N ALA A 36 5.28 60.46 -7.90
CA ALA A 36 4.15 59.55 -8.02
C ALA A 36 4.15 58.86 -9.39
N LYS A 37 4.74 57.66 -9.47
CA LYS A 37 4.49 56.73 -10.58
C LYS A 37 3.00 56.29 -10.55
N PRO A 38 2.34 56.15 -11.71
CA PRO A 38 0.93 55.78 -11.76
C PRO A 38 0.67 54.46 -11.04
N ALA A 39 -0.41 54.41 -10.25
CA ALA A 39 -0.79 53.26 -9.45
C ALA A 39 -0.99 52.03 -10.35
N VAL A 40 -0.08 51.07 -10.27
CA VAL A 40 -0.20 49.80 -10.97
C VAL A 40 -1.44 49.07 -10.44
N VAL A 41 -2.48 48.93 -11.27
CA VAL A 41 -3.66 48.14 -10.92
C VAL A 41 -3.25 46.67 -10.88
N LEU A 42 -3.09 46.15 -9.65
CA LEU A 42 -2.75 44.75 -9.45
C LEU A 42 -3.94 43.85 -9.84
N PRO A 43 -3.68 42.66 -10.41
CA PRO A 43 -4.74 41.69 -10.65
C PRO A 43 -5.48 41.32 -9.35
N PRO A 44 -6.78 40.96 -9.41
CA PRO A 44 -7.62 40.74 -8.23
C PRO A 44 -7.22 39.52 -7.38
N TYR A 45 -6.28 38.71 -7.86
CA TYR A 45 -5.70 37.56 -7.14
C TYR A 45 -4.35 37.87 -6.50
N ILE A 46 -3.81 39.08 -6.68
CA ILE A 46 -2.60 39.55 -6.01
C ILE A 46 -3.02 40.45 -4.83
N THR A 47 -2.53 40.16 -3.63
CA THR A 47 -2.78 41.02 -2.46
C THR A 47 -1.98 42.31 -2.52
N ALA A 48 -2.33 43.30 -1.69
CA ALA A 48 -1.54 44.53 -1.56
C ALA A 48 -0.07 44.28 -1.20
N ALA A 49 0.23 43.18 -0.48
CA ALA A 49 1.59 42.74 -0.15
C ALA A 49 2.30 41.99 -1.30
N GLY A 50 1.67 41.91 -2.48
CA GLY A 50 2.18 41.21 -3.65
C GLY A 50 2.12 39.68 -3.55
N ARG A 51 1.26 39.12 -2.68
CA ARG A 51 1.07 37.66 -2.53
C ARG A 51 0.09 37.15 -3.58
N ASP A 52 0.42 36.04 -4.24
CA ASP A 52 -0.43 35.44 -5.27
C ASP A 52 -1.35 34.36 -4.69
N LEU A 53 -2.63 34.70 -4.54
CA LEU A 53 -3.61 33.83 -3.92
C LEU A 53 -3.90 32.56 -4.74
N ARG A 54 -3.60 32.55 -6.04
CA ARG A 54 -3.78 31.34 -6.87
C ARG A 54 -2.87 30.21 -6.40
N ILE A 55 -1.65 30.55 -6.01
CA ILE A 55 -0.67 29.57 -5.48
C ILE A 55 -1.17 29.03 -4.15
N ASP A 56 -1.70 29.89 -3.27
CA ASP A 56 -2.28 29.46 -2.00
C ASP A 56 -3.48 28.52 -2.22
N LEU A 57 -4.37 28.83 -3.18
CA LEU A 57 -5.52 27.97 -3.49
C LEU A 57 -5.10 26.59 -4.03
N LEU A 58 -4.11 26.52 -4.93
CA LEU A 58 -3.59 25.23 -5.44
C LEU A 58 -2.96 24.41 -4.32
N ARG A 59 -2.11 25.04 -3.50
CA ARG A 59 -1.49 24.38 -2.33
C ARG A 59 -2.55 23.87 -1.35
N GLY A 60 -3.59 24.65 -1.13
CA GLY A 60 -4.72 24.28 -0.29
C GLY A 60 -5.50 23.09 -0.85
N TYR A 61 -5.69 23.03 -2.17
CA TYR A 61 -6.29 21.88 -2.84
C TYR A 61 -5.44 20.62 -2.69
N PHE A 62 -4.12 20.69 -2.88
CA PHE A 62 -3.25 19.52 -2.71
C PHE A 62 -3.24 19.03 -1.25
N ALA A 63 -3.24 19.94 -0.28
CA ALA A 63 -3.38 19.58 1.14
C ALA A 63 -4.74 18.91 1.42
N LEU A 64 -5.84 19.47 0.89
CA LEU A 64 -7.17 18.89 0.99
C LEU A 64 -7.22 17.47 0.41
N ALA A 65 -6.63 17.26 -0.77
CA ALA A 65 -6.59 15.98 -1.43
C ALA A 65 -5.82 14.93 -0.60
N MET A 66 -4.65 15.28 -0.05
CA MET A 66 -3.90 14.38 0.83
C MET A 66 -4.67 14.00 2.10
N ILE A 67 -5.44 14.93 2.70
CA ILE A 67 -6.27 14.63 3.87
C ILE A 67 -7.35 13.59 3.52
N ILE A 68 -8.05 13.79 2.40
CA ILE A 68 -9.13 12.90 1.95
C ILE A 68 -8.57 11.53 1.56
N ASP A 69 -7.46 11.48 0.84
CA ASP A 69 -6.89 10.24 0.30
C ASP A 69 -6.24 9.36 1.39
N HIS A 70 -5.84 9.94 2.53
CA HIS A 70 -5.18 9.21 3.62
C HIS A 70 -6.08 8.86 4.81
N VAL A 71 -7.32 9.39 4.88
CA VAL A 71 -8.25 9.11 5.99
C VAL A 71 -9.29 8.09 5.54
N LEU A 72 -9.23 6.87 6.09
CA LEU A 72 -10.13 5.75 5.74
C LEU A 72 -10.15 5.44 4.22
N GLY A 73 -11.12 4.64 3.78
CA GLY A 73 -11.16 4.08 2.44
C GLY A 73 -11.79 4.94 1.35
N VAL A 74 -12.20 4.23 0.30
CA VAL A 74 -12.84 4.79 -0.90
C VAL A 74 -14.06 5.62 -0.51
N SER A 75 -14.25 6.76 -1.15
CA SER A 75 -15.42 7.61 -0.96
C SER A 75 -15.75 8.40 -2.23
N PRO A 76 -16.98 8.97 -2.34
CA PRO A 76 -17.33 9.89 -3.43
C PRO A 76 -16.40 11.12 -3.54
N LEU A 77 -15.68 11.47 -2.48
CA LEU A 77 -14.73 12.59 -2.51
C LEU A 77 -13.50 12.29 -3.37
N TRP A 78 -13.20 11.02 -3.62
CA TRP A 78 -12.10 10.62 -4.51
C TRP A 78 -12.34 11.05 -5.96
N LEU A 79 -13.58 11.34 -6.36
CA LEU A 79 -13.88 11.96 -7.65
C LEU A 79 -13.28 13.37 -7.77
N ILE A 80 -13.11 14.06 -6.64
CA ILE A 80 -12.55 15.41 -6.59
C ILE A 80 -11.03 15.35 -6.47
N THR A 81 -10.50 14.42 -5.68
CA THR A 81 -9.07 14.35 -5.34
C THR A 81 -8.27 13.47 -6.29
N GLY A 82 -8.94 12.55 -6.98
CA GLY A 82 -8.35 11.49 -7.78
C GLY A 82 -8.04 10.21 -7.00
N GLY A 83 -8.23 10.19 -5.67
CA GLY A 83 -8.05 8.99 -4.83
C GLY A 83 -6.69 8.32 -4.98
N ASN A 84 -5.64 9.10 -5.25
CA ASN A 84 -4.31 8.63 -5.64
C ASN A 84 -4.25 7.66 -6.86
N ARG A 85 -5.30 7.55 -7.68
CA ARG A 85 -5.40 6.69 -8.88
C ARG A 85 -5.12 7.42 -10.20
N PHE A 86 -5.23 8.75 -10.20
CA PHE A 86 -4.98 9.54 -11.38
C PHE A 86 -3.48 9.57 -11.75
N PHE A 87 -3.16 9.86 -13.01
CA PHE A 87 -1.78 9.92 -13.54
C PHE A 87 -0.88 10.98 -12.88
N THR A 88 -1.46 11.84 -12.03
CA THR A 88 -0.76 12.82 -11.20
C THR A 88 -1.36 12.76 -9.81
N SER A 89 -0.58 12.91 -8.75
CA SER A 89 -1.10 12.96 -7.38
C SER A 89 -0.98 14.35 -6.75
N ALA A 90 -1.59 14.50 -5.56
CA ALA A 90 -1.47 15.71 -4.77
C ALA A 90 -0.02 15.98 -4.31
N ALA A 91 0.81 14.95 -4.19
CA ALA A 91 2.20 15.09 -3.78
C ALA A 91 3.05 15.86 -4.80
N GLU A 92 2.96 15.54 -6.10
CA GLU A 92 3.67 16.25 -7.17
C GLU A 92 3.30 17.74 -7.17
N GLY A 93 2.01 18.01 -7.04
CA GLY A 93 1.48 19.37 -6.99
C GLY A 93 1.97 20.14 -5.75
N PHE A 94 1.97 19.49 -4.59
CA PHE A 94 2.44 20.06 -3.34
C PHE A 94 3.94 20.38 -3.37
N ILE A 95 4.77 19.48 -3.92
CA ILE A 95 6.21 19.67 -4.08
C ILE A 95 6.52 20.80 -5.07
N LEU A 96 5.92 20.77 -6.26
CA LEU A 96 6.11 21.79 -7.30
C LEU A 96 5.74 23.19 -6.78
N THR A 97 4.57 23.33 -6.16
CA THR A 97 4.10 24.62 -5.64
C THR A 97 4.91 25.10 -4.44
N SER A 98 5.52 24.19 -3.68
CA SER A 98 6.43 24.53 -2.59
C SER A 98 7.77 25.04 -3.10
N GLY A 99 8.34 24.42 -4.14
CA GLY A 99 9.50 24.94 -4.86
C GLY A 99 9.22 26.34 -5.42
N LEU A 100 8.08 26.52 -6.10
CA LEU A 100 7.62 27.81 -6.60
C LEU A 100 7.55 28.88 -5.51
N MET A 101 6.98 28.53 -4.35
CA MET A 101 6.88 29.44 -3.22
C MET A 101 8.26 29.77 -2.64
N ALA A 102 9.15 28.78 -2.50
CA ALA A 102 10.52 29.00 -2.06
C ALA A 102 11.23 29.99 -2.99
N GLY A 103 11.11 29.83 -4.31
CA GLY A 103 11.72 30.73 -5.30
C GLY A 103 11.24 32.16 -5.14
N LEU A 104 9.92 32.36 -4.97
CA LEU A 104 9.32 33.68 -4.78
C LEU A 104 9.73 34.34 -3.46
N VAL A 105 9.71 33.59 -2.35
CA VAL A 105 10.04 34.11 -1.02
C VAL A 105 11.52 34.46 -0.95
N TYR A 106 12.40 33.52 -1.32
CA TYR A 106 13.83 33.72 -1.14
C TYR A 106 14.42 34.67 -2.17
N HIS A 107 13.87 34.77 -3.39
CA HIS A 107 14.23 35.87 -4.29
C HIS A 107 14.00 37.24 -3.64
N ARG A 108 12.83 37.44 -3.01
CA ARG A 108 12.53 38.69 -2.31
C ARG A 108 13.49 38.95 -1.14
N VAL A 109 13.87 37.91 -0.38
CA VAL A 109 14.87 38.05 0.70
C VAL A 109 16.25 38.41 0.15
N VAL A 110 16.69 37.78 -0.94
CA VAL A 110 17.97 38.12 -1.61
C VAL A 110 17.97 39.57 -2.05
N GLN A 111 16.88 40.05 -2.66
CA GLN A 111 16.77 41.44 -3.12
C GLN A 111 16.73 42.46 -1.98
N GLN A 112 16.21 42.10 -0.81
CA GLN A 112 16.05 43.02 0.32
C GLN A 112 17.24 43.00 1.29
N ALA A 113 17.84 41.83 1.51
CA ALA A 113 18.80 41.59 2.59
C ALA A 113 20.04 40.80 2.14
N GLY A 114 20.16 40.49 0.84
CA GLY A 114 21.30 39.77 0.27
C GLY A 114 21.22 38.25 0.41
N LEU A 115 22.16 37.57 -0.27
CA LEU A 115 22.20 36.10 -0.33
C LEU A 115 22.43 35.45 1.03
N VAL A 116 23.28 36.03 1.89
CA VAL A 116 23.59 35.48 3.21
C VAL A 116 22.34 35.40 4.09
N ALA A 117 21.52 36.45 4.12
CA ALA A 117 20.27 36.46 4.88
C ALA A 117 19.27 35.42 4.36
N ALA A 118 19.21 35.22 3.04
CA ALA A 118 18.39 34.17 2.45
C ALA A 118 18.87 32.77 2.85
N VAL A 119 20.18 32.51 2.80
CA VAL A 119 20.78 31.24 3.21
C VAL A 119 20.52 30.96 4.69
N GLN A 120 20.71 31.95 5.58
CA GLN A 120 20.37 31.80 7.00
C GLN A 120 18.90 31.40 7.19
N LYS A 121 17.97 32.10 6.53
CA LYS A 121 16.54 31.79 6.62
C LYS A 121 16.21 30.39 6.08
N ILE A 122 16.91 29.93 5.04
CA ILE A 122 16.76 28.58 4.50
C ILE A 122 17.26 27.53 5.47
N MET A 123 18.45 27.72 6.05
CA MET A 123 19.01 26.76 7.01
C MET A 123 18.11 26.58 8.23
N LEU A 124 17.52 27.66 8.72
CA LEU A 124 16.58 27.61 9.84
C LEU A 124 15.27 26.91 9.46
N ARG A 125 14.80 27.09 8.21
CA ARG A 125 13.67 26.35 7.69
C ARG A 125 13.98 24.85 7.53
N MET A 126 15.19 24.52 7.06
CA MET A 126 15.67 23.14 6.94
C MET A 126 15.70 22.47 8.32
N ILE A 127 16.24 23.13 9.34
CA ILE A 127 16.25 22.62 10.72
C ILE A 127 14.82 22.33 11.22
N ALA A 128 13.88 23.25 10.98
CA ALA A 128 12.49 23.02 11.39
C ALA A 128 11.85 21.81 10.69
N LEU A 129 12.13 21.62 9.39
CA LEU A 129 11.65 20.46 8.63
C LEU A 129 12.29 19.16 9.10
N TYR A 130 13.60 19.19 9.39
CA TYR A 130 14.34 18.06 9.95
C TYR A 130 13.75 17.63 11.30
N LEU A 131 13.61 18.58 12.23
CA LEU A 131 13.06 18.31 13.56
C LEU A 131 11.63 17.79 13.50
N LEU A 132 10.81 18.32 12.59
CA LEU A 132 9.45 17.82 12.36
C LEU A 132 9.47 16.39 11.80
N THR A 133 10.37 16.08 10.85
CA THR A 133 10.52 14.74 10.27
C THR A 133 10.88 13.73 11.35
N VAL A 134 11.93 14.04 12.14
CA VAL A 134 12.35 13.21 13.29
C VAL A 134 11.20 13.01 14.25
N ALA A 135 10.54 14.10 14.66
CA ALA A 135 9.43 14.01 15.60
C ALA A 135 8.30 13.12 15.06
N MET A 136 7.84 13.36 13.84
CA MET A 136 6.76 12.56 13.25
C MET A 136 7.13 11.08 13.16
N THR A 137 8.35 10.74 12.74
CA THR A 137 8.81 9.33 12.67
C THR A 137 8.84 8.70 14.06
N LEU A 138 9.42 9.37 15.06
CA LEU A 138 9.48 8.88 16.45
C LEU A 138 8.09 8.69 17.09
N LEU A 139 7.08 9.41 16.62
CA LEU A 139 5.70 9.25 17.07
C LEU A 139 4.96 8.14 16.32
N ILE A 140 4.95 8.21 14.99
CA ILE A 140 4.10 7.38 14.13
C ILE A 140 4.54 5.93 14.15
N VAL A 141 5.85 5.68 14.09
CA VAL A 141 6.39 4.31 13.99
C VAL A 141 6.06 3.48 15.22
N PRO A 142 6.40 3.89 16.45
CA PRO A 142 6.08 3.08 17.63
C PRO A 142 4.59 2.90 17.85
N VAL A 143 3.79 3.95 17.63
CA VAL A 143 2.32 3.86 17.74
C VAL A 143 1.77 2.87 16.73
N SER A 144 2.23 2.92 15.49
CA SER A 144 1.73 2.02 14.46
C SER A 144 2.14 0.58 14.72
N GLU A 145 3.38 0.35 15.17
CA GLU A 145 3.88 -0.98 15.55
C GLU A 145 3.05 -1.59 16.69
N VAL A 146 2.85 -0.82 17.76
CA VAL A 146 2.16 -1.27 18.98
C VAL A 146 0.69 -1.61 18.71
N PHE A 147 0.04 -0.86 17.83
CA PHE A 147 -1.39 -1.02 17.52
C PHE A 147 -1.65 -1.76 16.20
N GLY A 148 -0.62 -2.30 15.55
CA GLY A 148 -0.76 -2.99 14.27
C GLY A 148 -1.39 -2.11 13.18
N LEU A 149 -1.07 -0.82 13.14
CA LEU A 149 -1.62 0.11 12.14
C LEU A 149 -0.87 -0.03 10.82
N ARG A 150 -1.57 0.11 9.70
CA ARG A 150 -1.01 0.00 8.33
C ARG A 150 0.13 0.98 8.01
N TRP A 151 0.33 1.99 8.86
CA TRP A 151 1.28 3.07 8.69
C TRP A 151 2.67 2.77 9.25
N ALA A 152 2.85 1.69 9.98
CA ALA A 152 4.13 1.10 10.35
C ALA A 152 3.81 -0.22 11.02
N GLN A 153 4.20 -1.30 10.37
CA GLN A 153 4.21 -2.61 11.00
C GLN A 153 5.58 -3.16 10.74
N GLY A 154 6.02 -3.93 11.71
CA GLY A 154 7.03 -4.89 11.53
C GLY A 154 8.48 -4.45 11.72
N LEU A 155 8.68 -3.52 12.63
CA LEU A 155 9.99 -2.95 12.91
C LEU A 155 10.53 -3.49 14.23
N ASP A 156 11.78 -3.97 14.21
CA ASP A 156 12.50 -4.28 15.46
C ASP A 156 12.81 -2.98 16.22
N LEU A 157 12.09 -2.78 17.33
CA LEU A 157 12.24 -1.65 18.25
C LEU A 157 12.94 -2.06 19.55
N SER A 158 13.51 -3.28 19.62
CA SER A 158 14.15 -3.81 20.82
C SER A 158 15.46 -3.09 21.18
N ASP A 159 16.15 -2.52 20.18
CA ASP A 159 17.27 -1.60 20.38
C ASP A 159 16.83 -0.14 20.14
N PRO A 160 16.34 0.55 21.18
CA PRO A 160 15.87 1.93 21.05
C PRO A 160 17.02 2.89 20.71
N VAL A 161 18.27 2.59 21.07
CA VAL A 161 19.40 3.49 20.77
C VAL A 161 19.69 3.44 19.28
N THR A 162 19.80 2.26 18.69
CA THR A 162 20.00 2.11 17.25
C THR A 162 18.82 2.66 16.45
N TYR A 163 17.58 2.40 16.88
CA TYR A 163 16.39 3.01 16.28
C TYR A 163 16.46 4.55 16.30
N LEU A 164 16.76 5.14 17.45
CA LEU A 164 16.87 6.59 17.60
C LEU A 164 17.99 7.18 16.76
N LEU A 165 19.16 6.55 16.74
CA LEU A 165 20.28 6.96 15.89
C LEU A 165 19.89 6.90 14.42
N ASN A 166 19.21 5.84 13.98
CA ASN A 166 18.75 5.71 12.60
C ASN A 166 17.73 6.78 12.23
N VAL A 167 16.79 7.13 13.12
CA VAL A 167 15.82 8.20 12.85
C VAL A 167 16.49 9.59 12.87
N LEU A 168 17.36 9.86 13.84
CA LEU A 168 18.09 11.13 13.94
C LEU A 168 19.03 11.33 12.75
N THR A 169 19.73 10.29 12.32
CA THR A 169 20.62 10.38 11.16
C THR A 169 19.88 10.24 9.82
N LEU A 170 18.55 10.17 9.83
CA LEU A 170 17.70 9.98 8.64
C LEU A 170 18.07 8.71 7.85
N HIS A 171 18.54 7.66 8.50
CA HIS A 171 18.65 6.32 7.92
C HIS A 171 17.33 5.54 8.00
N ARG A 172 16.33 6.06 8.75
CA ARG A 172 15.00 5.47 8.83
C ARG A 172 13.87 6.50 8.85
N THR A 173 12.86 6.34 7.98
CA THR A 173 11.60 7.11 7.96
C THR A 173 10.39 6.19 7.73
N TYR A 174 9.21 6.73 7.40
CA TYR A 174 8.05 5.93 7.01
C TYR A 174 7.08 6.78 6.18
N TYR A 175 6.20 6.12 5.42
CA TYR A 175 5.21 6.69 4.47
C TYR A 175 4.68 8.10 4.79
N LEU A 176 4.14 8.33 6.00
CA LEU A 176 3.53 9.63 6.37
C LEU A 176 4.55 10.75 6.63
N ALA A 177 5.82 10.40 6.85
CA ALA A 177 6.93 11.33 7.10
C ALA A 177 7.83 11.54 5.86
N ASP A 178 7.77 10.68 4.84
CA ASP A 178 8.70 10.68 3.69
C ASP A 178 8.72 12.01 2.91
N VAL A 179 7.56 12.65 2.75
CA VAL A 179 7.52 13.98 2.10
C VAL A 179 8.30 15.01 2.92
N MET A 180 8.29 14.96 4.26
CA MET A 180 9.04 15.93 5.08
C MET A 180 10.55 15.68 5.05
N LEU A 181 10.95 14.40 4.98
CA LEU A 181 12.33 14.04 4.72
C LEU A 181 12.82 14.64 3.40
N LEU A 182 12.07 14.44 2.32
CA LEU A 182 12.41 14.96 1.00
C LEU A 182 12.59 16.49 1.02
N TYR A 183 11.70 17.20 1.72
CA TYR A 183 11.80 18.65 1.87
C TYR A 183 13.02 19.08 2.69
N THR A 184 13.35 18.35 3.76
CA THR A 184 14.56 18.60 4.55
C THR A 184 15.79 18.60 3.65
N VAL A 185 15.89 17.58 2.78
CA VAL A 185 16.96 17.43 1.80
C VAL A 185 16.94 18.54 0.74
N PHE A 186 15.77 18.85 0.16
CA PHE A 186 15.66 19.93 -0.83
C PHE A 186 16.11 21.28 -0.27
N PHE A 187 15.71 21.61 0.96
CA PHE A 187 16.10 22.85 1.62
C PHE A 187 17.57 22.86 2.05
N MET A 188 18.20 21.70 2.28
CA MET A 188 19.64 21.60 2.48
C MET A 188 20.43 22.03 1.23
N ILE A 189 19.94 21.67 0.03
CA ILE A 189 20.61 21.97 -1.25
C ILE A 189 20.21 23.36 -1.80
N THR A 190 19.07 23.89 -1.37
CA THR A 190 18.54 25.19 -1.84
C THR A 190 19.53 26.37 -1.77
N PRO A 191 20.45 26.50 -0.79
CA PRO A 191 21.48 27.55 -0.82
C PRO A 191 22.35 27.53 -2.07
N VAL A 192 22.76 26.34 -2.52
CA VAL A 192 23.55 26.15 -3.73
C VAL A 192 22.71 26.51 -4.95
N ALA A 193 21.47 26.05 -4.99
CA ALA A 193 20.54 26.39 -6.08
C ALA A 193 20.28 27.90 -6.17
N LEU A 194 20.11 28.59 -5.04
CA LEU A 194 19.96 30.05 -5.00
C LEU A 194 21.22 30.77 -5.48
N PHE A 195 22.40 30.31 -5.07
CA PHE A 195 23.66 30.86 -5.56
C PHE A 195 23.74 30.75 -7.09
N MET A 196 23.40 29.59 -7.66
CA MET A 196 23.36 29.39 -9.11
C MET A 196 22.33 30.33 -9.79
N LEU A 197 21.13 30.46 -9.22
CA LEU A 197 20.07 31.31 -9.76
C LEU A 197 20.45 32.80 -9.79
N GLU A 198 21.13 33.27 -8.74
CA GLU A 198 21.63 34.64 -8.62
C GLU A 198 22.78 34.91 -9.60
N ARG A 199 23.65 33.92 -9.84
CA ARG A 199 24.70 33.98 -10.88
C ARG A 199 24.17 33.91 -12.31
N GLY A 200 22.85 33.76 -12.51
CA GLY A 200 22.25 33.58 -13.83
C GLY A 200 22.40 32.18 -14.40
N TRP A 201 22.89 31.22 -13.63
CA TRP A 201 23.12 29.83 -14.03
C TRP A 201 21.84 28.98 -13.95
N THR A 202 20.69 29.56 -14.29
CA THR A 202 19.39 28.85 -14.26
C THR A 202 19.37 27.66 -15.22
N ALA A 203 19.95 27.80 -16.41
CA ALA A 203 20.05 26.70 -17.37
C ALA A 203 20.91 25.54 -16.83
N TRP A 204 21.99 25.84 -16.10
CA TRP A 204 22.81 24.82 -15.46
C TRP A 204 22.08 24.14 -14.30
N LEU A 205 21.37 24.90 -13.44
CA LEU A 205 20.58 24.31 -12.36
C LEU A 205 19.53 23.33 -12.90
N LEU A 206 18.79 23.76 -13.93
CA LEU A 206 17.77 22.91 -14.55
C LEU A 206 18.39 21.75 -15.34
N GLY A 207 19.50 21.98 -16.04
CA GLY A 207 20.22 20.95 -16.78
C GLY A 207 20.76 19.85 -15.87
N VAL A 208 21.37 20.22 -14.74
CA VAL A 208 21.81 19.27 -13.70
C VAL A 208 20.62 18.53 -13.10
N SER A 209 19.54 19.24 -12.78
CA SER A 209 18.33 18.63 -12.24
C SER A 209 17.71 17.60 -13.22
N VAL A 210 17.63 17.93 -14.51
CA VAL A 210 17.18 16.99 -15.55
C VAL A 210 18.16 15.84 -15.74
N ALA A 211 19.47 16.09 -15.69
CA ALA A 211 20.47 15.04 -15.82
C ALA A 211 20.40 14.02 -14.68
N ILE A 212 20.23 14.47 -13.44
CA ILE A 212 20.02 13.57 -12.28
C ILE A 212 18.77 12.71 -12.48
N TRP A 213 17.65 13.33 -12.89
CA TRP A 213 16.42 12.59 -13.16
C TRP A 213 16.60 11.59 -14.32
N ALA A 214 17.23 12.00 -15.42
CA ALA A 214 17.43 11.14 -16.60
C ALA A 214 18.37 9.96 -16.29
N LEU A 215 19.44 10.20 -15.53
CA LEU A 215 20.33 9.15 -15.07
C LEU A 215 19.59 8.16 -14.15
N HIS A 216 18.69 8.65 -13.26
CA HIS A 216 17.84 7.80 -12.43
C HIS A 216 16.95 6.87 -13.25
N GLN A 217 16.39 7.33 -14.38
CA GLN A 217 15.57 6.49 -15.25
C GLN A 217 16.36 5.37 -15.95
N ILE A 218 17.69 5.52 -16.09
CA ILE A 218 18.55 4.57 -16.83
C ILE A 218 19.27 3.62 -15.87
N VAL A 219 19.78 4.14 -14.75
CA VAL A 219 20.60 3.42 -13.76
C VAL A 219 20.22 3.87 -12.33
N PRO A 220 19.02 3.50 -11.84
CA PRO A 220 18.51 3.99 -10.55
C PRO A 220 19.44 3.67 -9.37
N ASP A 221 20.10 2.50 -9.37
CA ASP A 221 21.08 2.07 -8.35
C ASP A 221 22.30 2.99 -8.25
N ALA A 222 22.73 3.59 -9.35
CA ALA A 222 23.94 4.41 -9.40
C ALA A 222 23.69 5.87 -9.00
N VAL A 223 22.41 6.28 -8.92
CA VAL A 223 21.99 7.68 -8.80
C VAL A 223 21.09 7.87 -7.57
N THR A 224 21.12 6.93 -6.62
CA THR A 224 20.64 7.19 -5.26
C THR A 224 21.51 8.27 -4.63
N VAL A 225 21.12 9.53 -4.81
CA VAL A 225 21.79 10.66 -4.19
C VAL A 225 21.34 10.65 -2.72
N MET A 226 22.33 10.55 -1.81
CA MET A 226 22.21 10.27 -0.37
C MET A 226 22.16 8.77 -0.03
N TRP A 227 22.49 8.44 1.23
CA TRP A 227 22.50 7.05 1.72
C TRP A 227 21.09 6.43 1.65
N PRO A 228 20.97 5.08 1.55
CA PRO A 228 19.68 4.41 1.59
C PRO A 228 18.95 4.74 2.89
N ILE A 229 17.69 5.16 2.76
CA ILE A 229 16.83 5.45 3.91
C ILE A 229 15.79 4.35 4.00
N ALA A 230 15.92 3.47 4.98
CA ALA A 230 14.93 2.44 5.25
C ALA A 230 13.59 3.12 5.58
N GLY A 231 12.50 2.66 5.01
CA GLY A 231 11.17 3.21 5.25
C GLY A 231 10.67 4.20 4.19
N ASN A 232 11.55 4.71 3.32
CA ASN A 232 11.20 5.64 2.24
C ASN A 232 11.24 4.94 0.88
N TYR A 233 10.08 4.85 0.23
CA TYR A 233 9.96 4.04 -0.98
C TYR A 233 9.16 4.67 -2.11
N LEU A 234 8.52 5.81 -1.83
CA LEU A 234 7.66 6.49 -2.79
C LEU A 234 8.29 7.76 -3.35
N PHE A 235 9.26 8.34 -2.66
CA PHE A 235 9.78 9.66 -2.98
C PHE A 235 11.30 9.63 -3.12
N GLU A 236 11.76 9.04 -4.23
CA GLU A 236 13.18 9.03 -4.58
C GLU A 236 13.68 10.44 -4.83
N PHE A 237 14.69 10.86 -4.07
CA PHE A 237 15.22 12.22 -4.17
C PHE A 237 15.63 12.58 -5.61
N SER A 238 16.36 11.67 -6.27
CA SER A 238 16.91 11.83 -7.62
C SER A 238 15.83 12.17 -8.66
N ALA A 239 14.67 11.52 -8.53
CA ALA A 239 13.52 11.75 -9.39
C ALA A 239 12.75 13.03 -9.01
N TRP A 240 12.36 13.15 -7.74
CA TRP A 240 11.41 14.17 -7.29
C TRP A 240 12.01 15.57 -7.16
N GLN A 241 13.34 15.69 -7.05
CA GLN A 241 14.03 16.98 -6.99
C GLN A 241 13.75 17.86 -8.22
N LEU A 242 13.45 17.26 -9.37
CA LEU A 242 13.12 17.97 -10.60
C LEU A 242 11.89 18.87 -10.44
N LEU A 243 10.84 18.39 -9.75
CA LEU A 243 9.64 19.19 -9.48
C LEU A 243 9.95 20.38 -8.57
N PHE A 244 10.74 20.16 -7.51
CA PHE A 244 11.07 21.20 -6.55
C PHE A 244 11.98 22.27 -7.15
N PHE A 245 13.11 21.89 -7.76
CA PHE A 245 14.06 22.87 -8.33
C PHE A 245 13.53 23.51 -9.61
N GLY A 246 12.72 22.80 -10.40
CA GLY A 246 11.94 23.40 -11.49
C GLY A 246 11.00 24.48 -10.97
N GLY A 247 10.22 24.17 -9.93
CA GLY A 247 9.39 25.15 -9.23
C GLY A 247 10.20 26.33 -8.68
N LEU A 248 11.32 26.07 -8.00
CA LEU A 248 12.22 27.07 -7.44
C LEU A 248 12.70 28.05 -8.50
N ALA A 249 13.20 27.54 -9.63
CA ALA A 249 13.67 28.36 -10.74
C ALA A 249 12.54 29.21 -11.34
N LEU A 250 11.35 28.61 -11.56
CA LEU A 250 10.16 29.32 -12.04
C LEU A 250 9.75 30.46 -11.09
N GLY A 251 9.77 30.19 -9.79
CA GLY A 251 9.42 31.18 -8.77
C GLY A 251 10.44 32.32 -8.70
N TYR A 252 11.72 31.97 -8.74
CA TYR A 252 12.83 32.92 -8.66
C TYR A 252 12.91 33.83 -9.90
N LYS A 253 12.70 33.29 -11.10
CA LYS A 253 12.73 34.04 -12.36
C LYS A 253 11.37 34.61 -12.78
N ARG A 254 10.32 34.48 -11.97
CA ARG A 254 8.96 34.89 -12.31
C ARG A 254 8.87 36.32 -12.84
N ASN A 255 9.57 37.27 -12.23
CA ASN A 255 9.51 38.68 -12.63
C ASN A 255 10.35 38.98 -13.88
N SER A 256 11.31 38.11 -14.21
CA SER A 256 12.18 38.22 -15.39
C SER A 256 11.55 37.55 -16.61
N MET A 257 10.71 36.52 -16.40
CA MET A 257 9.88 35.93 -17.44
C MET A 257 8.74 36.90 -17.74
N GLY A 258 8.86 37.69 -18.81
CA GLY A 258 7.80 38.60 -19.22
C GLY A 258 6.42 37.92 -19.24
N ALA A 259 5.36 38.68 -18.91
CA ALA A 259 4.02 38.12 -18.91
C ALA A 259 3.69 37.54 -20.30
N PRO A 260 3.14 36.32 -20.39
CA PRO A 260 2.77 35.76 -21.69
C PRO A 260 1.81 36.71 -22.41
N THR A 261 1.96 36.84 -23.72
CA THR A 261 0.96 37.58 -24.51
C THR A 261 -0.42 36.97 -24.27
N THR A 262 -1.47 37.78 -24.33
CA THR A 262 -2.85 37.31 -24.13
C THR A 262 -3.23 36.16 -25.07
N ARG A 263 -2.67 36.16 -26.30
CA ARG A 263 -2.78 35.06 -27.25
C ARG A 263 -1.99 33.83 -26.80
N GLY A 264 -0.75 33.99 -26.33
CA GLY A 264 0.08 32.91 -25.80
C GLY A 264 -0.54 32.20 -24.60
N ALA A 265 -1.01 32.95 -23.60
CA ALA A 265 -1.70 32.40 -22.43
C ALA A 265 -2.98 31.64 -22.82
N ARG A 266 -3.74 32.16 -23.80
CA ARG A 266 -4.95 31.51 -24.30
C ARG A 266 -4.63 30.21 -25.03
N ARG A 267 -3.61 30.19 -25.88
CA ARG A 267 -3.14 28.97 -26.57
C ARG A 267 -2.69 27.92 -25.56
N LEU A 268 -1.86 28.31 -24.58
CA LEU A 268 -1.40 27.41 -23.55
C LEU A 268 -2.57 26.81 -22.75
N HIS A 269 -3.56 27.63 -22.39
CA HIS A 269 -4.75 27.16 -21.68
C HIS A 269 -5.56 26.12 -22.46
N TRP A 270 -5.70 26.28 -23.78
CA TRP A 270 -6.36 25.30 -24.64
C TRP A 270 -5.55 24.02 -24.82
N ILE A 271 -4.24 24.14 -25.04
CA ILE A 271 -3.34 22.98 -25.19
C ILE A 271 -3.35 22.14 -23.90
N THR A 272 -3.15 22.77 -22.75
CA THR A 272 -3.14 22.04 -21.48
C THR A 272 -4.52 21.55 -21.10
N GLY A 273 -5.59 22.27 -21.44
CA GLY A 273 -6.97 21.80 -21.26
C GLY A 273 -7.31 20.57 -22.11
N ALA A 274 -6.89 20.54 -23.38
CA ALA A 274 -7.04 19.37 -24.24
C ALA A 274 -6.21 18.19 -23.71
N GLY A 275 -4.99 18.43 -23.25
CA GLY A 275 -4.14 17.41 -22.63
C GLY A 275 -4.74 16.84 -21.33
N THR A 276 -5.24 17.70 -20.44
CA THR A 276 -5.94 17.26 -19.22
C THR A 276 -7.20 16.47 -19.56
N LEU A 277 -7.98 16.90 -20.55
CA LEU A 277 -9.14 16.14 -21.01
C LEU A 277 -8.74 14.77 -21.58
N ALA A 278 -7.67 14.69 -22.37
CA ALA A 278 -7.17 13.41 -22.89
C ALA A 278 -6.75 12.46 -21.76
N LEU A 279 -6.07 12.96 -20.73
CA LEU A 279 -5.71 12.19 -19.53
C LEU A 279 -6.95 11.76 -18.74
N LEU A 280 -7.97 12.62 -18.61
CA LEU A 280 -9.23 12.23 -17.96
C LEU A 280 -9.97 11.16 -18.76
N LEU A 281 -9.99 11.25 -20.09
CA LEU A 281 -10.60 10.25 -20.96
C LEU A 281 -9.83 8.92 -20.92
N LEU A 282 -8.49 8.97 -20.87
CA LEU A 282 -7.67 7.77 -20.71
C LEU A 282 -7.92 7.10 -19.36
N CYS A 283 -7.94 7.88 -18.27
CA CYS A 283 -8.28 7.41 -16.92
C CYS A 283 -9.70 6.82 -16.89
N ALA A 284 -10.67 7.49 -17.50
CA ALA A 284 -12.04 7.00 -17.63
C ALA A 284 -12.10 5.70 -18.44
N ALA A 285 -11.32 5.56 -19.51
CA ALA A 285 -11.25 4.33 -20.30
C ALA A 285 -10.60 3.16 -19.55
N MET A 286 -9.72 3.44 -18.56
CA MET A 286 -9.09 2.43 -17.70
C MET A 286 -10.00 2.00 -16.55
N TYR A 287 -10.65 2.96 -15.88
CA TYR A 287 -11.34 2.71 -14.61
C TYR A 287 -12.87 2.70 -14.67
N LEU A 288 -13.50 3.13 -15.77
CA LEU A 288 -14.95 3.02 -15.90
C LEU A 288 -15.35 1.68 -16.53
N PRO A 289 -16.49 1.10 -16.10
CA PRO A 289 -17.08 -0.05 -16.75
C PRO A 289 -17.29 0.24 -18.25
N PRO A 290 -16.95 -0.69 -19.17
CA PRO A 290 -17.16 -0.52 -20.60
C PRO A 290 -18.61 -0.20 -20.99
N SER A 291 -19.58 -0.63 -20.17
CA SER A 291 -21.02 -0.34 -20.33
C SER A 291 -21.37 1.14 -20.19
N ARG A 292 -20.53 1.94 -19.51
CA ARG A 292 -20.69 3.38 -19.34
C ARG A 292 -19.94 4.19 -20.39
N LEU A 293 -19.16 3.55 -21.27
CA LEU A 293 -18.37 4.22 -22.30
C LEU A 293 -19.14 4.27 -23.64
N PRO A 294 -19.05 5.38 -24.39
CA PRO A 294 -19.57 5.46 -25.75
C PRO A 294 -18.98 4.38 -26.66
N ALA A 295 -19.76 3.88 -27.62
CA ALA A 295 -19.37 2.79 -28.53
C ALA A 295 -17.94 2.86 -29.11
N PRO A 296 -17.45 4.00 -29.65
CA PRO A 296 -16.09 4.07 -30.19
C PRO A 296 -14.98 4.01 -29.13
N ILE A 297 -15.27 4.32 -27.87
CA ILE A 297 -14.31 4.28 -26.74
C ILE A 297 -14.35 2.92 -26.06
N ARG A 298 -15.51 2.25 -26.05
CA ARG A 298 -15.72 0.94 -25.44
C ARG A 298 -14.88 -0.16 -26.08
N ASP A 299 -14.72 -0.14 -27.40
CA ASP A 299 -13.91 -1.14 -28.11
C ASP A 299 -12.40 -0.90 -27.89
N LEU A 300 -12.01 0.36 -27.66
CA LEU A 300 -10.64 0.77 -27.31
C LEU A 300 -10.32 0.52 -25.82
N SER A 301 -11.30 0.59 -24.91
CA SER A 301 -11.10 0.37 -23.47
C SER A 301 -10.67 -1.06 -23.15
N GLY A 302 -11.09 -2.05 -23.95
CA GLY A 302 -10.62 -3.43 -23.80
C GLY A 302 -9.10 -3.53 -23.95
N THR A 303 -8.55 -3.00 -25.04
CA THR A 303 -7.10 -2.97 -25.30
C THR A 303 -6.34 -2.09 -24.30
N ILE A 304 -6.93 -0.97 -23.87
CA ILE A 304 -6.32 -0.09 -22.86
C ILE A 304 -6.28 -0.77 -21.49
N SER A 305 -7.31 -1.55 -21.11
CA SER A 305 -7.32 -2.29 -19.84
C SER A 305 -6.26 -3.39 -19.77
N GLU A 306 -5.94 -4.03 -20.91
CA GLU A 306 -4.84 -4.99 -20.98
C GLU A 306 -3.46 -4.31 -20.88
N ALA A 307 -3.35 -3.06 -21.35
CA ALA A 307 -2.13 -2.26 -21.27
C ALA A 307 -2.03 -1.42 -19.99
N GLU A 308 -3.07 -1.39 -19.13
CA GLU A 308 -3.16 -0.49 -17.98
C GLU A 308 -1.96 -0.64 -17.04
N PHE A 309 -1.67 -1.88 -16.67
CA PHE A 309 -0.61 -2.19 -15.72
C PHE A 309 0.75 -1.76 -16.26
N TRP A 310 1.01 -2.05 -17.54
CA TRP A 310 2.23 -1.63 -18.22
C TRP A 310 2.35 -0.10 -18.28
N LEU A 311 1.25 0.61 -18.59
CA LEU A 311 1.21 2.07 -18.63
C LEU A 311 1.45 2.70 -17.25
N GLN A 312 0.83 2.17 -16.21
CA GLN A 312 1.02 2.67 -14.83
C GLN A 312 2.45 2.47 -14.33
N ILE A 313 3.14 1.42 -14.75
CA ILE A 313 4.53 1.16 -14.33
C ILE A 313 5.53 1.94 -15.19
N ASN A 314 5.48 1.77 -16.51
CA ASN A 314 6.54 2.20 -17.40
C ASN A 314 6.37 3.64 -17.89
N VAL A 315 5.15 4.18 -17.86
CA VAL A 315 4.85 5.52 -18.39
C VAL A 315 4.42 6.46 -17.25
N PHE A 316 3.59 5.99 -16.34
CA PHE A 316 3.00 6.79 -15.27
C PHE A 316 3.46 6.37 -13.86
N GLY A 317 4.59 5.68 -13.73
CA GLY A 317 5.15 5.25 -12.45
C GLY A 317 5.35 6.41 -11.48
N LYS A 318 4.81 6.29 -10.27
CA LYS A 318 4.79 7.37 -9.27
C LYS A 318 6.14 7.59 -8.60
N SER A 319 6.76 6.53 -8.12
CA SER A 319 7.95 6.63 -7.27
C SER A 319 9.17 7.15 -8.01
N ASP A 320 9.38 6.69 -9.24
CA ASP A 320 10.45 7.18 -10.13
C ASP A 320 10.11 8.46 -10.87
N LEU A 321 8.87 8.95 -10.73
CA LEU A 321 8.33 10.07 -11.49
C LEU A 321 8.60 9.88 -13.00
N GLN A 322 8.06 8.80 -13.55
CA GLN A 322 8.25 8.40 -14.95
C GLN A 322 7.86 9.53 -15.91
N VAL A 323 8.42 9.49 -17.13
CA VAL A 323 8.30 10.58 -18.10
C VAL A 323 6.84 10.98 -18.38
N GLY A 324 5.94 10.02 -18.50
CA GLY A 324 4.52 10.27 -18.72
C GLY A 324 3.86 10.97 -17.54
N ARG A 325 4.18 10.57 -16.31
CA ARG A 325 3.69 11.23 -15.08
C ARG A 325 4.24 12.65 -14.92
N LEU A 326 5.50 12.88 -15.26
CA LEU A 326 6.10 14.22 -15.24
C LEU A 326 5.40 15.15 -16.24
N LEU A 327 5.18 14.68 -17.47
CA LEU A 327 4.45 15.44 -18.50
C LEU A 327 2.99 15.66 -18.10
N ALA A 328 2.31 14.64 -17.57
CA ALA A 328 0.95 14.76 -17.06
C ALA A 328 0.87 15.83 -15.96
N SER A 329 1.82 15.84 -15.02
CA SER A 329 1.91 16.82 -13.95
C SER A 329 2.09 18.24 -14.50
N ALA A 330 2.99 18.43 -15.46
CA ALA A 330 3.20 19.72 -16.11
C ALA A 330 1.93 20.22 -16.82
N VAL A 331 1.23 19.35 -17.54
CA VAL A 331 -0.01 19.66 -18.26
C VAL A 331 -1.14 20.01 -17.29
N VAL A 332 -1.43 19.13 -16.33
CA VAL A 332 -2.55 19.25 -15.40
C VAL A 332 -2.38 20.46 -14.50
N PHE A 333 -1.21 20.65 -13.88
CA PHE A 333 -1.02 21.76 -12.95
C PHE A 333 -0.96 23.12 -13.65
N THR A 334 -0.42 23.17 -14.87
CA THR A 334 -0.49 24.39 -15.71
C THR A 334 -1.93 24.71 -16.07
N PHE A 335 -2.73 23.71 -16.47
CA PHE A 335 -4.16 23.90 -16.72
C PHE A 335 -4.88 24.44 -15.48
N MET A 336 -4.71 23.81 -14.32
CA MET A 336 -5.30 24.26 -13.05
C MET A 336 -4.93 25.72 -12.72
N PHE A 337 -3.67 26.11 -12.89
CA PHE A 337 -3.23 27.48 -12.64
C PHE A 337 -3.85 28.50 -13.62
N LEU A 338 -3.98 28.13 -14.90
CA LEU A 338 -4.62 28.97 -15.91
C LEU A 338 -6.13 29.08 -15.71
N CYS A 339 -6.80 28.02 -15.25
CA CYS A 339 -8.19 28.04 -14.81
C CYS A 339 -8.40 29.06 -13.68
N LEU A 340 -7.55 29.04 -12.65
CA LEU A 340 -7.59 30.04 -11.57
C LEU A 340 -7.36 31.47 -12.07
N THR A 341 -6.54 31.64 -13.11
CA THR A 341 -6.27 32.94 -13.72
C THR A 341 -7.48 33.45 -14.51
N ARG A 342 -8.06 32.61 -15.37
CA ARG A 342 -9.14 32.96 -16.29
C ARG A 342 -10.49 33.10 -15.57
N TRP A 343 -10.76 32.22 -14.60
CA TRP A 343 -12.04 32.09 -13.92
C TRP A 343 -11.99 32.52 -12.45
N TRP A 344 -11.04 33.39 -12.11
CA TRP A 344 -10.86 33.90 -10.75
C TRP A 344 -12.16 34.40 -10.10
N LYS A 345 -13.00 35.12 -10.86
CA LYS A 345 -14.30 35.64 -10.37
C LYS A 345 -15.16 34.56 -9.72
N TYR A 346 -15.13 33.35 -10.25
CA TYR A 346 -15.92 32.21 -9.78
C TYR A 346 -15.15 31.40 -8.74
N LEU A 347 -13.89 31.08 -9.02
CA LEU A 347 -13.07 30.20 -8.18
C LEU A 347 -12.63 30.85 -6.86
N ARG A 348 -12.62 32.19 -6.76
CA ARG A 348 -12.28 32.90 -5.51
C ARG A 348 -13.21 32.59 -4.35
N HIS A 349 -14.41 32.05 -4.56
CA HIS A 349 -15.31 31.69 -3.47
C HIS A 349 -14.76 30.51 -2.65
N ALA A 350 -13.97 29.63 -3.28
CA ALA A 350 -13.28 28.53 -2.59
C ALA A 350 -12.17 29.02 -1.64
N ARG A 351 -11.80 30.32 -1.67
CA ARG A 351 -10.75 30.89 -0.81
C ARG A 351 -11.00 30.65 0.68
N GLY A 352 -12.27 30.63 1.10
CA GLY A 352 -12.61 30.41 2.51
C GLY A 352 -12.17 29.03 3.00
N LEU A 353 -12.29 28.02 2.14
CA LEU A 353 -11.91 26.64 2.43
C LEU A 353 -10.42 26.39 2.17
N LEU A 354 -9.94 26.72 0.97
CA LEU A 354 -8.62 26.31 0.50
C LEU A 354 -7.49 27.20 1.01
N ALA A 355 -7.70 28.52 1.14
CA ALA A 355 -6.61 29.42 1.50
C ALA A 355 -6.03 29.13 2.90
N PRO A 356 -6.83 28.86 3.96
CA PRO A 356 -6.27 28.51 5.27
C PRO A 356 -5.34 27.29 5.23
N LEU A 357 -5.71 26.26 4.45
CA LEU A 357 -4.89 25.05 4.27
C LEU A 357 -3.62 25.37 3.48
N GLY A 358 -3.72 26.11 2.37
CA GLY A 358 -2.56 26.40 1.51
C GLY A 358 -1.57 27.40 2.09
N GLN A 359 -2.07 28.43 2.80
CA GLN A 359 -1.23 29.42 3.47
C GLN A 359 -0.46 28.81 4.66
N ASN A 360 -1.01 27.76 5.26
CA ASN A 360 -0.40 27.01 6.37
C ASN A 360 -0.09 25.55 5.97
N ALA A 361 0.32 25.34 4.72
CA ALA A 361 0.43 24.00 4.12
C ALA A 361 1.28 23.00 4.93
N LEU A 362 2.39 23.45 5.53
CA LEU A 362 3.23 22.58 6.37
C LEU A 362 2.49 22.13 7.63
N TYR A 363 1.74 23.03 8.25
CA TYR A 363 0.95 22.74 9.45
C TYR A 363 -0.23 21.82 9.12
N ALA A 364 -0.95 22.10 8.02
CA ALA A 364 -2.02 21.24 7.54
C ALA A 364 -1.50 19.82 7.21
N PHE A 365 -0.31 19.72 6.62
CA PHE A 365 0.36 18.45 6.39
C PHE A 365 0.71 17.75 7.71
N ALA A 366 1.37 18.41 8.67
CA ALA A 366 1.69 17.74 9.94
C ALA A 366 0.44 17.21 10.67
N LEU A 367 -0.66 17.98 10.66
CA LEU A 367 -1.92 17.55 11.23
C LEU A 367 -2.57 16.40 10.46
N HIS A 368 -2.50 16.36 9.13
CA HIS A 368 -3.15 15.29 8.36
C HIS A 368 -2.60 13.91 8.73
N ALA A 369 -1.28 13.81 8.93
CA ALA A 369 -0.64 12.56 9.31
C ALA A 369 -1.09 12.10 10.70
N ALA A 370 -1.15 13.03 11.66
CA ALA A 370 -1.64 12.74 13.01
C ALA A 370 -3.13 12.33 13.00
N VAL A 371 -3.95 13.01 12.22
CA VAL A 371 -5.38 12.68 12.07
C VAL A 371 -5.58 11.35 11.35
N ALA A 372 -4.77 11.01 10.35
CA ALA A 372 -4.86 9.73 9.64
C ALA A 372 -4.55 8.53 10.55
N VAL A 373 -3.49 8.65 11.36
CA VAL A 373 -3.13 7.63 12.37
C VAL A 373 -4.17 7.58 13.48
N GLY A 374 -4.56 8.74 14.03
CA GLY A 374 -5.55 8.83 15.10
C GLY A 374 -6.93 8.33 14.69
N ALA A 375 -7.37 8.62 13.47
CA ALA A 375 -8.63 8.09 12.93
C ALA A 375 -8.61 6.56 12.88
N GLN A 376 -7.54 5.96 12.37
CA GLN A 376 -7.44 4.49 12.36
C GLN A 376 -7.44 3.92 13.79
N LEU A 377 -6.67 4.51 14.70
CA LEU A 377 -6.58 4.06 16.09
C LEU A 377 -7.94 4.12 16.82
N LEU A 378 -8.72 5.19 16.60
CA LEU A 378 -9.98 5.43 17.30
C LEU A 378 -11.17 4.68 16.67
N LEU A 379 -11.16 4.50 15.34
CA LEU A 379 -12.31 3.99 14.60
C LEU A 379 -12.25 2.47 14.40
N THR A 380 -11.05 1.89 14.27
CA THR A 380 -10.91 0.43 14.06
C THR A 380 -11.57 -0.38 15.20
N PRO A 381 -11.42 -0.03 16.50
CA PRO A 381 -12.13 -0.73 17.58
C PRO A 381 -13.65 -0.59 17.54
N LEU A 382 -14.18 0.39 16.79
CA LEU A 382 -15.60 0.61 16.58
C LEU A 382 -16.14 -0.10 15.33
N GLY A 383 -15.32 -0.94 14.68
CA GLY A 383 -15.67 -1.61 13.43
C GLY A 383 -15.68 -0.68 12.21
N VAL A 384 -15.06 0.51 12.31
CA VAL A 384 -14.93 1.45 11.19
C VAL A 384 -13.47 1.50 10.74
N ASP A 385 -13.24 1.10 9.50
CA ASP A 385 -11.92 0.88 8.92
C ASP A 385 -11.89 1.29 7.43
N TYR A 386 -10.88 0.83 6.69
CA TYR A 386 -10.70 1.17 5.27
C TYR A 386 -11.73 0.53 4.34
N VAL A 387 -12.41 -0.54 4.74
CA VAL A 387 -13.43 -1.21 3.92
C VAL A 387 -14.85 -0.78 4.28
N SER A 388 -14.97 0.17 5.20
CA SER A 388 -16.25 0.74 5.59
C SER A 388 -17.00 1.38 4.41
N PRO A 389 -18.36 1.41 4.45
CA PRO A 389 -19.17 1.96 3.38
C PRO A 389 -18.71 3.36 2.91
N PRO A 390 -18.69 3.65 1.59
CA PRO A 390 -18.17 4.90 1.05
C PRO A 390 -18.77 6.18 1.64
N ALA A 391 -20.04 6.14 2.07
CA ALA A 391 -20.70 7.24 2.74
C ALA A 391 -20.14 7.52 4.15
N ILE A 392 -19.79 6.46 4.89
CA ILE A 392 -19.16 6.56 6.21
C ILE A 392 -17.74 7.11 6.07
N ASN A 393 -16.97 6.59 5.11
CA ASN A 393 -15.64 7.12 4.78
C ASN A 393 -15.71 8.62 4.44
N ALA A 394 -16.66 9.01 3.58
CA ALA A 394 -16.86 10.42 3.23
C ALA A 394 -17.17 11.29 4.46
N ALA A 395 -18.02 10.83 5.38
CA ALA A 395 -18.37 11.57 6.59
C ALA A 395 -17.14 11.85 7.47
N PHE A 396 -16.31 10.82 7.71
CA PHE A 396 -15.08 10.97 8.48
C PHE A 396 -14.00 11.78 7.76
N GLN A 397 -13.88 11.66 6.44
CA GLN A 397 -13.00 12.50 5.64
C GLN A 397 -13.42 13.98 5.70
N ILE A 398 -14.72 14.28 5.59
CA ILE A 398 -15.26 15.64 5.76
C ILE A 398 -14.96 16.15 7.18
N ALA A 399 -15.15 15.32 8.21
CA ALA A 399 -14.86 15.68 9.58
C ALA A 399 -13.36 15.98 9.79
N ALA A 400 -12.47 15.16 9.22
CA ALA A 400 -11.02 15.37 9.25
C ALA A 400 -10.62 16.68 8.56
N VAL A 401 -11.16 16.96 7.38
CA VAL A 401 -10.95 18.23 6.67
C VAL A 401 -11.44 19.42 7.49
N ALA A 402 -12.65 19.34 8.06
CA ALA A 402 -13.24 20.40 8.87
C ALA A 402 -12.38 20.67 10.12
N LEU A 403 -11.94 19.61 10.81
CA LEU A 403 -11.06 19.71 11.97
C LEU A 403 -9.76 20.42 11.60
N ILE A 404 -9.02 19.91 10.62
CA ILE A 404 -7.73 20.48 10.21
C ILE A 404 -7.91 21.93 9.72
N TRP A 405 -8.99 22.22 9.01
CA TRP A 405 -9.32 23.57 8.56
C TRP A 405 -9.57 24.53 9.73
N VAL A 406 -10.35 24.13 10.74
CA VAL A 406 -10.61 24.94 11.94
C VAL A 406 -9.29 25.20 12.68
N LEU A 407 -8.45 24.19 12.86
CA LEU A 407 -7.16 24.31 13.52
C LEU A 407 -6.21 25.24 12.75
N ALA A 408 -6.12 25.09 11.43
CA ALA A 408 -5.30 25.95 10.58
C ALA A 408 -5.80 27.41 10.56
N ARG A 409 -7.12 27.62 10.54
CA ARG A 409 -7.73 28.95 10.54
C ARG A 409 -7.61 29.66 11.89
N SER A 410 -7.81 28.92 12.98
CA SER A 410 -7.67 29.44 14.35
C SER A 410 -6.21 29.59 14.79
N ARG A 411 -5.26 29.02 14.03
CA ARG A 411 -3.84 28.93 14.39
C ARG A 411 -3.62 28.22 15.73
N PHE A 412 -4.51 27.28 16.06
CA PHE A 412 -4.41 26.46 17.26
C PHE A 412 -3.11 25.65 17.23
N LEU A 413 -2.40 25.53 18.35
CA LEU A 413 -1.10 24.84 18.42
C LEU A 413 -0.06 25.31 17.38
N MET A 414 -0.17 26.49 16.78
CA MET A 414 0.94 27.01 15.98
C MET A 414 2.07 27.48 16.88
N PRO A 415 3.35 27.33 16.47
CA PRO A 415 4.47 27.89 17.21
C PRO A 415 4.28 29.40 17.39
N THR A 416 4.25 29.85 18.63
CA THR A 416 4.27 31.25 19.02
C THR A 416 5.63 31.56 19.62
N HIS A 417 5.96 32.82 19.76
CA HIS A 417 7.21 33.24 20.39
C HIS A 417 7.45 32.65 21.80
N ARG A 418 6.37 32.30 22.51
CA ARG A 418 6.42 31.63 23.83
C ARG A 418 6.50 30.11 23.71
N THR A 419 5.82 29.51 22.73
CA THR A 419 5.78 28.05 22.57
C THR A 419 6.92 27.50 21.71
N LEU A 420 7.57 28.35 20.91
CA LEU A 420 8.63 27.98 19.98
C LEU A 420 9.81 27.20 20.61
N PRO A 421 10.31 27.55 21.82
CA PRO A 421 11.33 26.73 22.48
C PRO A 421 10.87 25.29 22.72
N PHE A 422 9.59 25.09 23.08
CA PHE A 422 9.02 23.77 23.29
C PHE A 422 8.87 22.99 21.98
N TRP A 423 8.56 23.67 20.88
CA TRP A 423 8.54 23.06 19.54
C TRP A 423 9.93 22.57 19.14
N TYR A 424 10.98 23.37 19.34
CA TYR A 424 12.36 22.96 19.08
C TYR A 424 12.85 21.87 20.03
N ALA A 425 12.35 21.84 21.28
CA ALA A 425 12.65 20.79 22.25
C ALA A 425 11.84 19.50 22.05
N SER A 426 10.74 19.54 21.27
CA SER A 426 9.83 18.39 21.12
C SER A 426 10.50 17.11 20.60
N PRO A 427 11.44 17.13 19.63
CA PRO A 427 12.13 15.93 19.21
C PRO A 427 13.00 15.37 20.33
N VAL A 428 13.65 16.22 21.13
CA VAL A 428 14.43 15.78 22.31
C VAL A 428 13.52 15.12 23.33
N MET A 429 12.35 15.71 23.61
CA MET A 429 11.37 15.09 24.51
C MET A 429 10.86 13.75 23.98
N MET A 430 10.68 13.60 22.67
CA MET A 430 10.28 12.33 22.05
C MET A 430 11.40 11.31 21.99
N VAL A 431 12.67 11.73 21.86
CA VAL A 431 13.84 10.86 22.05
C VAL A 431 13.87 10.34 23.48
N LEU A 432 13.75 11.22 24.48
CA LEU A 432 13.72 10.84 25.89
C LEU A 432 12.52 9.93 26.21
N ALA A 433 11.34 10.25 25.69
CA ALA A 433 10.17 9.41 25.84
C ALA A 433 10.38 8.04 25.18
N SER A 434 10.94 7.99 23.97
CA SER A 434 11.24 6.72 23.29
C SER A 434 12.24 5.87 24.07
N LEU A 435 13.29 6.47 24.64
CA LEU A 435 14.26 5.77 25.50
C LEU A 435 13.62 5.17 26.76
N VAL A 436 12.54 5.77 27.26
CA VAL A 436 11.81 5.26 28.44
C VAL A 436 10.73 4.25 28.04
N PHE A 437 9.93 4.55 27.02
CA PHE A 437 8.75 3.77 26.64
C PHE A 437 9.08 2.55 25.78
N LEU A 438 10.01 2.65 24.83
CA LEU A 438 10.36 1.52 23.95
C LEU A 438 10.85 0.30 24.75
N PRO A 439 11.72 0.42 25.78
CA PRO A 439 12.09 -0.73 26.62
C PRO A 439 10.94 -1.31 27.44
N LEU A 440 9.91 -0.51 27.76
CA LEU A 440 8.75 -0.93 28.55
C LEU A 440 7.70 -1.64 27.71
N LEU A 441 7.63 -1.31 26.43
CA LEU A 441 6.88 -2.08 25.46
C LEU A 441 7.62 -3.43 25.35
N ARG A 442 7.11 -4.48 25.99
CA ARG A 442 7.55 -5.87 25.76
C ARG A 442 7.14 -6.32 24.36
N VAL A 443 7.56 -5.57 23.34
CA VAL A 443 7.55 -6.04 21.96
C VAL A 443 8.66 -7.07 21.93
N GLN A 444 8.31 -8.36 21.86
CA GLN A 444 9.34 -9.33 21.54
C GLN A 444 9.94 -8.91 20.21
N PRO A 445 11.29 -8.88 20.08
CA PRO A 445 11.89 -8.72 18.77
C PRO A 445 11.35 -9.86 17.93
N VAL A 446 10.48 -9.54 16.99
CA VAL A 446 10.34 -10.43 15.85
C VAL A 446 11.70 -10.31 15.20
N LEU A 447 12.43 -11.42 15.17
CA LEU A 447 13.77 -11.48 14.62
C LEU A 447 13.74 -11.06 13.15
N ALA A 448 13.79 -9.76 12.89
CA ALA A 448 14.13 -9.20 11.61
C ALA A 448 15.64 -9.40 11.46
N GLN A 449 16.05 -10.55 10.92
CA GLN A 449 17.41 -10.72 10.46
C GLN A 449 17.74 -9.54 9.50
N PRO A 450 18.91 -8.89 9.64
CA PRO A 450 19.29 -7.83 8.73
C PRO A 450 19.51 -8.44 7.35
N LEU A 451 18.50 -8.31 6.49
CA LEU A 451 18.56 -8.72 5.10
C LEU A 451 19.49 -7.72 4.38
N GLU A 452 20.73 -8.13 4.07
CA GLU A 452 21.53 -7.45 3.06
C GLU A 452 20.85 -7.68 1.71
N LEU A 453 19.92 -6.79 1.38
CA LEU A 453 19.23 -6.78 0.10
C LEU A 453 20.21 -6.42 -1.01
N ASP A 454 20.21 -7.20 -2.10
CA ASP A 454 20.91 -6.85 -3.33
C ASP A 454 20.45 -5.44 -3.79
N PRO A 455 21.36 -4.50 -4.10
CA PRO A 455 21.04 -3.15 -4.55
C PRO A 455 19.96 -3.12 -5.65
N LYS A 456 19.96 -4.09 -6.57
CA LYS A 456 18.95 -4.18 -7.65
C LYS A 456 17.54 -4.42 -7.15
N VAL A 457 17.39 -5.04 -5.98
CA VAL A 457 16.11 -5.25 -5.28
C VAL A 457 15.63 -3.96 -4.65
N ILE A 458 16.56 -3.17 -4.11
CA ILE A 458 16.30 -1.83 -3.60
C ILE A 458 15.89 -0.90 -4.75
N ALA A 459 16.58 -0.90 -5.89
CA ALA A 459 16.15 -0.15 -7.08
C ALA A 459 14.79 -0.60 -7.60
N ARG A 460 14.49 -1.91 -7.63
CA ARG A 460 13.18 -2.41 -8.05
C ARG A 460 12.07 -1.98 -7.08
N ALA A 461 12.24 -2.14 -5.77
CA ALA A 461 11.25 -1.72 -4.77
C ALA A 461 10.98 -0.20 -4.82
N LYS A 462 12.03 0.59 -5.03
CA LYS A 462 11.95 2.03 -5.30
C LYS A 462 11.22 2.35 -6.61
N ALA A 463 11.39 1.54 -7.65
CA ALA A 463 10.71 1.74 -8.92
C ALA A 463 9.19 1.46 -8.89
N TYR A 464 8.73 0.67 -7.91
CA TYR A 464 7.32 0.31 -7.74
C TYR A 464 6.56 1.16 -6.71
N GLY A 465 7.23 2.05 -5.99
CA GLY A 465 6.59 2.83 -4.92
C GLY A 465 6.21 1.99 -3.70
N THR A 466 6.79 0.82 -3.58
CA THR A 466 6.43 -0.18 -2.57
C THR A 466 7.08 0.17 -1.25
N VAL A 467 6.28 0.50 -0.24
CA VAL A 467 6.83 0.66 1.11
C VAL A 467 7.45 -0.66 1.56
N ILE A 468 8.79 -0.83 1.63
CA ILE A 468 9.42 -1.94 2.37
C ILE A 468 9.18 -1.68 3.87
N ALA A 469 7.94 -1.82 4.31
CA ALA A 469 7.69 -2.11 5.71
C ALA A 469 8.39 -3.45 5.94
N ALA A 470 9.46 -3.48 6.74
CA ALA A 470 9.84 -4.75 7.35
C ALA A 470 8.57 -5.24 8.05
N ILE A 471 8.02 -6.41 7.72
CA ILE A 471 6.84 -6.96 8.40
C ILE A 471 7.36 -7.91 9.50
N ALA A 472 7.88 -7.40 10.60
CA ALA A 472 7.80 -8.07 11.90
C ALA A 472 6.33 -8.37 12.31
N VAL A 473 6.04 -9.65 12.47
CA VAL A 473 4.81 -10.20 13.03
C VAL A 473 5.02 -10.43 14.54
N PRO A 474 4.39 -9.68 15.47
CA PRO A 474 4.64 -9.86 16.90
C PRO A 474 4.22 -11.25 17.38
N ALA A 475 5.17 -12.01 17.92
CA ALA A 475 4.89 -13.20 18.71
C ALA A 475 4.37 -12.78 20.09
N THR A 476 3.16 -13.19 20.46
CA THR A 476 2.70 -13.06 21.85
C THR A 476 2.43 -14.42 22.46
N GLY A 477 3.24 -14.77 23.47
CA GLY A 477 2.95 -15.87 24.41
C GLY A 477 4.10 -16.36 25.31
N THR A 478 4.73 -15.48 26.11
CA THR A 478 5.37 -15.70 27.46
C THR A 478 5.97 -17.09 27.83
N ALA A 479 7.19 -17.27 28.37
CA ALA A 479 8.00 -16.46 29.30
C ALA A 479 9.49 -16.90 29.32
N MET A 480 10.31 -16.07 29.98
CA MET A 480 11.78 -15.98 29.96
C MET A 480 12.58 -17.15 30.56
N ALA A 481 13.83 -17.29 30.08
CA ALA A 481 15.02 -17.28 30.95
C ALA A 481 16.20 -16.62 30.21
N GLN A 482 16.80 -15.62 30.85
CA GLN A 482 17.92 -14.79 30.38
C GLN A 482 19.25 -15.56 30.39
N ALA A 483 20.09 -15.35 29.37
CA ALA A 483 21.54 -15.27 29.55
C ALA A 483 22.22 -14.63 28.31
N THR A 484 22.85 -13.47 28.52
CA THR A 484 23.96 -12.93 27.71
C THR A 484 24.91 -12.24 28.70
N PRO A 485 26.20 -11.99 28.40
CA PRO A 485 26.98 -12.30 27.18
C PRO A 485 28.42 -12.83 27.45
N ALA A 486 29.19 -13.17 26.40
CA ALA A 486 30.55 -12.64 26.17
C ALA A 486 31.22 -13.22 24.90
N SER A 487 32.02 -12.38 24.26
CA SER A 487 32.88 -12.64 23.11
C SER A 487 34.15 -13.46 23.45
N SER A 488 34.80 -13.93 22.38
CA SER A 488 36.22 -14.33 22.19
C SER A 488 36.74 -15.67 22.74
N ASP A 489 37.26 -16.47 21.79
CA ASP A 489 38.44 -17.36 21.84
C ASP A 489 38.58 -18.52 22.87
N ILE A 490 38.94 -19.70 22.30
CA ILE A 490 39.68 -20.84 22.87
C ILE A 490 38.93 -21.90 23.74
N SER A 491 38.76 -23.07 23.11
CA SER A 491 39.01 -24.47 23.50
C SER A 491 38.94 -25.00 24.97
N ILE A 492 38.25 -26.15 25.10
CA ILE A 492 38.34 -27.30 26.06
C ILE A 492 37.79 -27.13 27.50
N ALA A 493 36.72 -27.87 27.84
CA ALA A 493 36.70 -28.99 28.82
C ALA A 493 35.27 -29.39 29.25
N ILE A 494 35.04 -30.70 29.34
CA ILE A 494 33.81 -31.37 29.80
C ILE A 494 33.68 -31.25 31.33
N VAL A 495 32.49 -30.90 31.84
CA VAL A 495 31.98 -31.36 33.15
C VAL A 495 30.46 -31.54 33.05
N ALA A 496 29.99 -32.76 33.31
CA ALA A 496 28.58 -33.07 33.52
C ALA A 496 28.19 -32.83 34.97
N THR A 497 27.01 -32.28 35.27
CA THR A 497 26.21 -32.63 36.46
C THR A 497 24.78 -32.05 36.48
N GLN A 498 23.84 -32.99 36.58
CA GLN A 498 22.67 -33.05 37.48
C GLN A 498 21.49 -32.06 37.35
N ALA A 499 20.32 -32.66 37.10
CA ALA A 499 18.98 -32.09 37.22
C ALA A 499 18.56 -31.85 38.69
N PRO A 500 17.80 -30.78 38.99
CA PRO A 500 17.04 -30.65 40.24
C PRO A 500 15.52 -30.82 40.06
N PRO A 501 14.77 -30.97 41.17
CA PRO A 501 13.64 -31.89 41.27
C PRO A 501 12.25 -31.28 41.05
N ALA A 502 11.28 -32.16 40.80
CA ALA A 502 9.86 -31.86 40.71
C ALA A 502 9.23 -31.49 42.05
N THR A 503 8.34 -30.49 42.04
CA THR A 503 7.39 -30.21 43.12
C THR A 503 6.00 -29.84 42.58
N LEU A 504 5.16 -30.88 42.51
CA LEU A 504 3.80 -31.02 43.05
C LEU A 504 2.84 -29.81 43.01
N ILE A 505 1.89 -29.84 42.07
CA ILE A 505 0.51 -29.35 42.23
C ILE A 505 -0.43 -30.55 41.97
N PRO A 506 -1.45 -30.80 42.81
CA PRO A 506 -2.30 -32.00 42.70
C PRO A 506 -3.28 -31.95 41.51
N PRO A 507 -3.58 -33.10 40.87
CA PRO A 507 -4.48 -33.17 39.73
C PRO A 507 -5.96 -33.08 40.12
N ILE A 508 -6.73 -32.35 39.32
CA ILE A 508 -8.19 -32.33 39.33
C ILE A 508 -8.70 -33.70 38.82
N PRO A 509 -9.71 -34.32 39.47
CA PRO A 509 -10.10 -35.71 39.21
C PRO A 509 -10.73 -35.91 37.83
N LYS A 510 -10.22 -36.94 37.14
CA LYS A 510 -10.69 -37.47 35.85
C LYS A 510 -12.00 -38.24 36.04
N PRO A 511 -13.06 -38.03 35.23
CA PRO A 511 -14.21 -38.92 35.20
C PRO A 511 -13.78 -40.34 34.78
N ALA A 512 -14.41 -41.35 35.40
CA ALA A 512 -14.03 -42.76 35.33
C ALA A 512 -13.98 -43.31 33.88
N ALA A 513 -12.95 -44.11 33.62
CA ALA A 513 -12.81 -44.89 32.40
C ALA A 513 -13.93 -45.94 32.31
N GLN A 514 -14.73 -45.91 31.24
CA GLN A 514 -15.48 -47.07 30.80
C GLN A 514 -14.55 -48.00 30.02
N THR A 515 -14.53 -49.25 30.46
CA THR A 515 -13.69 -50.36 30.02
C THR A 515 -14.01 -50.84 28.60
N ASP A 516 -12.93 -51.25 27.93
CA ASP A 516 -12.81 -52.06 26.71
C ASP A 516 -14.09 -52.77 26.20
N ALA A 517 -14.59 -52.28 25.07
CA ALA A 517 -15.30 -53.08 24.09
C ALA A 517 -14.91 -52.60 22.69
N GLN A 518 -14.26 -53.46 21.90
CA GLN A 518 -14.01 -53.19 20.49
C GLN A 518 -15.34 -53.06 19.74
N PRO A 519 -15.56 -52.02 18.92
CA PRO A 519 -16.62 -52.04 17.93
C PRO A 519 -16.18 -52.85 16.71
N THR A 520 -16.73 -54.04 16.61
CA THR A 520 -16.76 -54.89 15.42
C THR A 520 -17.38 -54.12 14.25
N LEU A 521 -16.70 -54.11 13.09
CA LEU A 521 -17.26 -53.65 11.82
C LEU A 521 -18.49 -54.49 11.46
N VAL A 522 -19.67 -53.89 11.52
CA VAL A 522 -20.88 -54.42 10.87
C VAL A 522 -20.85 -53.93 9.42
N VAL A 523 -20.51 -54.83 8.51
CA VAL A 523 -20.75 -54.65 7.08
C VAL A 523 -22.20 -55.01 6.83
N GLU A 524 -23.06 -54.02 6.56
CA GLU A 524 -24.37 -54.30 5.98
C GLU A 524 -24.22 -54.62 4.47
N PRO A 525 -24.92 -55.64 3.96
CA PRO A 525 -24.76 -56.10 2.59
C PRO A 525 -25.52 -55.20 1.60
N GLU A 526 -24.78 -54.67 0.63
CA GLU A 526 -25.13 -54.62 -0.79
C GLU A 526 -26.60 -54.33 -1.14
N LEU A 527 -26.96 -53.04 -1.23
CA LEU A 527 -28.07 -52.61 -2.07
C LEU A 527 -27.63 -52.69 -3.55
N THR A 528 -27.92 -53.83 -4.15
CA THR A 528 -27.93 -54.01 -5.60
C THR A 528 -28.90 -53.00 -6.21
N ALA A 529 -28.36 -51.94 -6.81
CA ALA A 529 -29.14 -50.98 -7.59
C ALA A 529 -29.75 -51.71 -8.82
N ALA A 530 -31.06 -51.63 -8.94
CA ALA A 530 -31.79 -52.02 -10.14
C ALA A 530 -31.28 -51.22 -11.37
N PRO A 531 -31.33 -51.77 -12.59
CA PRO A 531 -30.84 -51.08 -13.78
C PRO A 531 -31.61 -49.78 -13.98
N ALA A 532 -30.87 -48.67 -14.07
CA ALA A 532 -31.40 -47.32 -14.24
C ALA A 532 -32.17 -47.20 -15.56
N THR A 533 -33.49 -47.30 -15.50
CA THR A 533 -34.39 -46.81 -16.56
C THR A 533 -34.51 -45.29 -16.47
N ALA A 534 -34.21 -44.63 -17.59
CA ALA A 534 -34.48 -43.23 -17.94
C ALA A 534 -34.02 -42.17 -16.91
N GLN A 535 -32.87 -41.56 -17.19
CA GLN A 535 -32.39 -40.36 -16.51
C GLN A 535 -33.44 -39.25 -16.57
N THR A 536 -34.06 -38.93 -15.43
CA THR A 536 -34.68 -37.63 -15.21
C THR A 536 -33.60 -36.56 -15.46
N PRO A 537 -33.86 -35.51 -16.26
CA PRO A 537 -32.95 -34.37 -16.34
C PRO A 537 -32.68 -33.87 -14.92
N LEU A 538 -31.41 -33.77 -14.55
CA LEU A 538 -31.02 -33.31 -13.22
C LEU A 538 -31.32 -31.81 -13.12
N GLU A 539 -32.42 -31.44 -12.47
CA GLU A 539 -32.68 -30.04 -12.12
C GLU A 539 -31.57 -29.57 -11.17
N PHE A 540 -30.74 -28.64 -11.64
CA PHE A 540 -29.86 -27.88 -10.76
C PHE A 540 -30.74 -27.09 -9.77
N PRO A 541 -30.32 -26.92 -8.51
CA PRO A 541 -30.95 -25.95 -7.64
C PRO A 541 -31.05 -24.60 -8.38
N PRO A 542 -32.19 -23.89 -8.30
CA PRO A 542 -32.29 -22.60 -8.95
C PRO A 542 -31.14 -21.72 -8.46
N LEU A 543 -30.44 -21.10 -9.42
CA LEU A 543 -29.34 -20.21 -9.09
C LEU A 543 -29.82 -19.11 -8.16
N PRO A 544 -28.95 -18.59 -7.27
CA PRO A 544 -29.29 -17.42 -6.47
C PRO A 544 -29.79 -16.31 -7.40
N PRO A 545 -30.81 -15.53 -7.00
CA PRO A 545 -31.36 -14.48 -7.85
C PRO A 545 -30.26 -13.50 -8.30
N ASP A 546 -30.38 -12.96 -9.52
CA ASP A 546 -29.31 -12.17 -10.15
C ASP A 546 -28.94 -10.90 -9.35
N ASP A 547 -29.81 -10.43 -8.46
CA ASP A 547 -29.55 -9.31 -7.54
C ASP A 547 -28.58 -9.66 -6.39
N GLN A 548 -28.27 -10.94 -6.19
CA GLN A 548 -27.25 -11.45 -5.25
C GLN A 548 -25.90 -11.71 -5.94
N THR A 549 -25.77 -11.38 -7.22
CA THR A 549 -24.49 -11.46 -7.91
C THR A 549 -23.50 -10.45 -7.30
N LEU A 550 -22.26 -10.90 -7.10
CA LEU A 550 -21.18 -10.04 -6.62
C LEU A 550 -20.86 -9.00 -7.69
N VAL A 551 -21.31 -7.77 -7.47
CA VAL A 551 -20.86 -6.59 -8.22
C VAL A 551 -19.79 -5.88 -7.38
N SER A 552 -18.63 -6.53 -7.27
CA SER A 552 -17.46 -5.91 -6.64
C SER A 552 -16.92 -4.79 -7.53
N GLU A 553 -16.43 -3.68 -6.95
CA GLU A 553 -15.75 -2.60 -7.70
C GLU A 553 -14.54 -3.10 -8.52
N TYR A 554 -14.04 -4.30 -8.23
CA TYR A 554 -12.86 -4.91 -8.84
C TYR A 554 -13.16 -5.91 -9.97
N VAL A 555 -14.40 -6.44 -10.04
CA VAL A 555 -14.76 -7.63 -10.85
C VAL A 555 -15.51 -7.30 -12.14
N GLY A 556 -15.75 -6.01 -12.42
CA GLY A 556 -16.37 -5.55 -13.66
C GLY A 556 -17.73 -6.21 -13.97
N ASN A 557 -18.14 -6.14 -15.25
CA ASN A 557 -19.28 -6.92 -15.74
C ASN A 557 -18.75 -8.23 -16.33
N LEU A 558 -18.78 -9.31 -15.55
CA LEU A 558 -18.49 -10.66 -16.02
C LEU A 558 -19.59 -11.15 -16.98
N LYS A 559 -19.23 -11.98 -17.95
CA LYS A 559 -20.19 -12.76 -18.75
C LYS A 559 -20.70 -13.98 -17.99
N GLY A 560 -19.87 -14.52 -17.10
CA GLY A 560 -20.23 -15.46 -16.05
C GLY A 560 -20.87 -14.76 -14.85
N ARG A 561 -21.04 -15.50 -13.74
CA ARG A 561 -21.72 -15.01 -12.54
C ARG A 561 -20.92 -15.36 -11.30
N ALA A 562 -20.74 -14.39 -10.40
CA ALA A 562 -20.06 -14.61 -9.12
C ALA A 562 -21.02 -14.40 -7.95
N TYR A 563 -20.87 -15.16 -6.87
CA TYR A 563 -21.72 -15.10 -5.68
C TYR A 563 -20.89 -15.20 -4.41
N ALA A 564 -21.31 -14.50 -3.36
CA ALA A 564 -20.89 -14.79 -2.00
C ALA A 564 -21.88 -15.77 -1.38
N ARG A 565 -21.35 -16.79 -0.72
CA ARG A 565 -22.12 -17.85 -0.07
C ARG A 565 -21.62 -18.03 1.35
N SER A 566 -22.52 -18.49 2.21
CA SER A 566 -22.22 -18.88 3.58
C SER A 566 -22.75 -20.26 3.86
N MET A 567 -22.03 -21.01 4.69
CA MET A 567 -22.46 -22.31 5.21
C MET A 567 -22.04 -22.44 6.66
N TYR A 568 -22.86 -23.11 7.49
CA TYR A 568 -22.43 -23.51 8.81
C TYR A 568 -21.45 -24.67 8.68
N SER A 569 -20.27 -24.56 9.32
CA SER A 569 -19.27 -25.63 9.42
C SER A 569 -19.39 -26.32 10.78
N PRO A 570 -19.90 -27.57 10.84
CA PRO A 570 -19.82 -28.40 12.03
C PRO A 570 -18.39 -28.61 12.53
N LEU A 571 -17.41 -28.76 11.64
CA LEU A 571 -16.00 -28.97 11.99
C LEU A 571 -15.33 -27.74 12.62
N LEU A 572 -15.83 -26.54 12.35
CA LEU A 572 -15.30 -25.28 12.88
C LEU A 572 -16.26 -24.60 13.87
N TYR A 573 -17.44 -25.19 14.09
CA TYR A 573 -18.51 -24.73 14.97
C TYR A 573 -19.03 -23.32 14.65
N ARG A 574 -18.99 -22.89 13.38
CA ARG A 574 -19.38 -21.53 12.97
C ARG A 574 -19.78 -21.41 11.51
N ASP A 575 -20.45 -20.31 11.19
CA ASP A 575 -20.71 -19.92 9.80
C ASP A 575 -19.43 -19.47 9.10
N MET A 576 -19.19 -20.05 7.94
CA MET A 576 -18.05 -19.81 7.08
C MET A 576 -18.52 -19.23 5.75
N ILE A 577 -17.67 -18.40 5.14
CA ILE A 577 -17.97 -17.71 3.88
C ILE A 577 -17.05 -18.24 2.77
N TYR A 578 -17.60 -18.37 1.57
CA TYR A 578 -16.82 -18.59 0.36
C TYR A 578 -17.39 -17.77 -0.80
N TRP A 579 -16.55 -17.41 -1.74
CA TRP A 579 -16.98 -16.82 -3.01
C TRP A 579 -16.89 -17.87 -4.11
N ILE A 580 -17.81 -17.81 -5.06
CA ILE A 580 -17.85 -18.75 -6.19
C ILE A 580 -18.09 -17.99 -7.49
N TYR A 581 -17.31 -18.31 -8.51
CA TYR A 581 -17.46 -17.84 -9.88
C TYR A 581 -17.92 -18.99 -10.78
N LEU A 582 -18.98 -18.75 -11.53
CA LEU A 582 -19.57 -19.63 -12.51
C LEU A 582 -19.23 -19.12 -13.92
N PRO A 583 -18.72 -19.99 -14.81
CA PRO A 583 -18.24 -19.59 -16.13
C PRO A 583 -19.37 -19.10 -17.05
N PRO A 584 -19.05 -18.43 -18.17
CA PRO A 584 -20.05 -17.95 -19.12
C PRO A 584 -20.88 -19.12 -19.69
N GLY A 585 -22.20 -18.93 -19.77
CA GLY A 585 -23.15 -19.95 -20.22
C GLY A 585 -23.43 -21.07 -19.22
N TYR A 586 -22.98 -20.94 -17.97
CA TYR A 586 -23.35 -21.87 -16.90
C TYR A 586 -24.87 -21.83 -16.66
N GLY A 587 -25.51 -23.00 -16.73
CA GLY A 587 -26.95 -23.18 -16.59
C GLY A 587 -27.73 -23.20 -17.92
N ASP A 588 -27.10 -22.89 -19.05
CA ASP A 588 -27.74 -22.95 -20.37
C ASP A 588 -27.86 -24.39 -20.92
N THR A 589 -27.08 -25.31 -20.35
CA THR A 589 -27.02 -26.73 -20.71
C THR A 589 -26.84 -27.60 -19.46
N ASP A 590 -27.01 -28.91 -19.58
CA ASP A 590 -26.75 -29.88 -18.49
C ASP A 590 -25.24 -30.16 -18.26
N ARG A 591 -24.37 -29.30 -18.79
CA ARG A 591 -22.91 -29.46 -18.68
C ARG A 591 -22.46 -29.34 -17.23
N ARG A 592 -21.55 -30.24 -16.84
CA ARG A 592 -20.81 -30.16 -15.58
C ARG A 592 -19.40 -29.61 -15.80
N TYR A 593 -18.87 -28.92 -14.79
CA TYR A 593 -17.63 -28.17 -14.87
C TYR A 593 -16.59 -28.67 -13.86
N PRO A 594 -15.30 -28.73 -14.22
CA PRO A 594 -14.22 -28.83 -13.26
C PRO A 594 -14.22 -27.65 -12.28
N VAL A 595 -13.56 -27.80 -11.13
CA VAL A 595 -13.54 -26.80 -10.06
C VAL A 595 -12.13 -26.49 -9.62
N VAL A 596 -11.80 -25.19 -9.48
CA VAL A 596 -10.56 -24.68 -8.88
C VAL A 596 -10.88 -24.06 -7.53
N TYR A 597 -10.27 -24.57 -6.46
CA TYR A 597 -10.31 -23.97 -5.12
C TYR A 597 -9.05 -23.13 -4.92
N ALA A 598 -9.17 -21.80 -4.97
CA ALA A 598 -8.05 -20.87 -4.86
C ALA A 598 -7.97 -20.25 -3.46
N LEU A 599 -6.91 -20.61 -2.73
CA LEU A 599 -6.69 -20.34 -1.31
C LEU A 599 -5.90 -19.04 -1.10
N HIS A 600 -6.40 -18.18 -0.21
CA HIS A 600 -5.79 -16.88 0.08
C HIS A 600 -4.56 -16.99 1.00
N GLY A 601 -3.75 -15.93 1.05
CA GLY A 601 -2.59 -15.81 1.92
C GLY A 601 -2.92 -15.31 3.32
N GLY A 602 -1.91 -15.24 4.20
CA GLY A 602 -2.10 -14.85 5.60
C GLY A 602 -2.42 -13.38 5.85
N GLY A 603 -2.26 -12.53 4.83
CA GLY A 603 -2.66 -11.12 4.84
C GLY A 603 -3.97 -10.84 4.10
N GLY A 604 -4.53 -11.85 3.44
CA GLY A 604 -5.74 -11.74 2.63
C GLY A 604 -6.96 -12.39 3.27
N LEU A 605 -8.08 -12.27 2.57
CA LEU A 605 -9.35 -12.95 2.86
C LEU A 605 -9.81 -13.67 1.57
N GLN A 606 -11.01 -14.24 1.57
CA GLN A 606 -11.57 -14.97 0.44
C GLN A 606 -11.68 -14.13 -0.85
N ASP A 607 -11.68 -12.81 -0.77
CA ASP A 607 -11.74 -11.92 -1.94
C ASP A 607 -10.36 -11.59 -2.54
N GLU A 608 -9.26 -12.03 -1.93
CA GLU A 608 -7.89 -11.67 -2.33
C GLU A 608 -7.59 -12.02 -3.80
N TRP A 609 -7.89 -13.25 -4.21
CA TRP A 609 -7.71 -13.66 -5.60
C TRP A 609 -8.59 -12.89 -6.58
N ALA A 610 -9.81 -12.54 -6.18
CA ALA A 610 -10.69 -11.70 -6.98
C ALA A 610 -10.13 -10.27 -7.09
N ALA A 611 -9.57 -9.72 -6.01
CA ALA A 611 -8.88 -8.43 -6.01
C ALA A 611 -7.62 -8.42 -6.89
N TYR A 612 -6.98 -9.58 -7.09
CA TYR A 612 -5.88 -9.77 -8.03
C TYR A 612 -6.33 -10.01 -9.49
N GLY A 613 -7.65 -9.97 -9.77
CA GLY A 613 -8.21 -10.08 -11.11
C GLY A 613 -8.43 -11.51 -11.60
N LEU A 614 -8.37 -12.52 -10.72
CA LEU A 614 -8.54 -13.93 -11.11
C LEU A 614 -9.88 -14.18 -11.83
N PHE A 615 -10.98 -13.63 -11.32
CA PHE A 615 -12.31 -13.79 -11.93
C PHE A 615 -12.43 -13.08 -13.27
N ASP A 616 -11.99 -11.83 -13.38
CA ASP A 616 -12.02 -11.06 -14.62
C ASP A 616 -11.25 -11.74 -15.75
N MET A 617 -10.05 -12.23 -15.43
CA MET A 617 -9.16 -12.85 -16.40
C MET A 617 -9.66 -14.24 -16.80
N ALA A 618 -10.20 -15.02 -15.85
CA ALA A 618 -10.86 -16.29 -16.14
C ALA A 618 -12.06 -16.08 -17.07
N ASP A 619 -12.92 -15.10 -16.75
CA ASP A 619 -14.13 -14.81 -17.53
C ASP A 619 -13.83 -14.40 -18.96
N ARG A 620 -12.91 -13.46 -19.14
CA ARG A 620 -12.47 -13.02 -20.48
C ARG A 620 -11.83 -14.17 -21.25
N GLY A 621 -10.96 -14.95 -20.60
CA GLY A 621 -10.29 -16.08 -21.21
C GLY A 621 -11.26 -17.18 -21.66
N MET A 622 -12.23 -17.52 -20.83
CA MET A 622 -13.26 -18.52 -21.15
C MET A 622 -14.23 -18.01 -22.22
N ALA A 623 -14.66 -16.76 -22.13
CA ALA A 623 -15.54 -16.15 -23.12
C ALA A 623 -14.89 -16.01 -24.50
N ALA A 624 -13.57 -15.83 -24.55
CA ALA A 624 -12.79 -15.82 -25.78
C ALA A 624 -12.44 -17.22 -26.30
N GLY A 625 -12.75 -18.29 -25.54
CA GLY A 625 -12.36 -19.66 -25.86
C GLY A 625 -10.87 -19.95 -25.68
N ALA A 626 -10.12 -19.05 -25.03
CA ALA A 626 -8.70 -19.22 -24.73
C ALA A 626 -8.45 -20.10 -23.50
N LEU A 627 -9.43 -20.19 -22.60
CA LEU A 627 -9.45 -21.10 -21.45
C LEU A 627 -10.65 -22.03 -21.57
N MET A 628 -10.50 -23.28 -21.14
CA MET A 628 -11.66 -24.15 -20.98
C MET A 628 -12.55 -23.61 -19.85
N PRO A 629 -13.88 -23.76 -19.92
CA PRO A 629 -14.77 -23.37 -18.82
C PRO A 629 -14.57 -24.23 -17.55
N PHE A 630 -14.39 -23.58 -16.41
CA PHE A 630 -14.37 -24.19 -15.07
C PHE A 630 -14.95 -23.24 -14.02
N ILE A 631 -15.34 -23.79 -12.86
CA ILE A 631 -15.80 -23.04 -11.69
C ILE A 631 -14.59 -22.64 -10.83
N ILE A 632 -14.63 -21.46 -10.21
CA ILE A 632 -13.61 -21.03 -9.25
C ILE A 632 -14.26 -20.78 -7.90
N VAL A 633 -13.71 -21.35 -6.84
CA VAL A 633 -14.17 -21.21 -5.45
C VAL A 633 -13.05 -20.58 -4.64
N LEU A 634 -13.36 -19.51 -3.92
CA LEU A 634 -12.45 -18.82 -3.00
C LEU A 634 -12.96 -19.05 -1.56
N PRO A 635 -12.48 -20.09 -0.85
CA PRO A 635 -12.90 -20.36 0.51
C PRO A 635 -12.19 -19.43 1.50
N HIS A 636 -12.91 -18.99 2.54
CA HIS A 636 -12.29 -18.33 3.68
C HIS A 636 -11.56 -19.34 4.57
N GLY A 637 -10.32 -19.02 4.95
CA GLY A 637 -9.44 -19.90 5.71
C GLY A 637 -8.68 -19.23 6.85
N GLU A 638 -8.97 -17.97 7.17
CA GLU A 638 -8.25 -17.19 8.19
C GLU A 638 -6.71 -17.35 8.06
N ARG A 639 -6.00 -17.64 9.16
CA ARG A 639 -4.57 -18.02 9.14
C ARG A 639 -4.39 -19.51 9.45
N SER A 640 -5.34 -20.34 9.05
CA SER A 640 -5.39 -21.75 9.43
C SER A 640 -4.38 -22.65 8.71
N TYR A 641 -3.73 -22.14 7.66
CA TYR A 641 -2.96 -22.94 6.69
C TYR A 641 -3.80 -23.97 5.93
N PHE A 642 -5.14 -23.86 6.01
CA PHE A 642 -6.08 -24.82 5.41
C PHE A 642 -5.77 -26.26 5.82
N THR A 643 -5.35 -26.45 7.08
CA THR A 643 -4.90 -27.73 7.62
C THR A 643 -5.36 -27.90 9.05
N ASN A 644 -5.72 -29.14 9.40
CA ASN A 644 -6.16 -29.49 10.73
C ASN A 644 -5.12 -29.05 11.79
N TRP A 645 -5.58 -28.34 12.81
CA TRP A 645 -4.73 -27.91 13.91
C TRP A 645 -4.29 -29.10 14.77
N ALA A 646 -3.51 -28.84 15.81
CA ALA A 646 -3.06 -29.84 16.76
C ALA A 646 -4.26 -30.64 17.30
N ALA A 647 -4.08 -31.95 17.48
CA ALA A 647 -5.15 -32.89 17.83
C ALA A 647 -6.34 -32.93 16.83
N ASN A 648 -6.14 -32.41 15.62
CA ASN A 648 -7.15 -32.26 14.57
C ASN A 648 -8.35 -31.36 14.93
N ASP A 649 -8.18 -30.42 15.85
CA ASP A 649 -9.26 -29.49 16.24
C ASP A 649 -8.72 -28.06 16.41
N PRO A 650 -9.27 -27.06 15.69
CA PRO A 650 -10.26 -27.15 14.61
C PRO A 650 -9.74 -27.87 13.35
N ALA A 651 -10.65 -28.61 12.69
CA ALA A 651 -10.36 -29.46 11.53
C ALA A 651 -10.42 -28.70 10.19
N TRP A 652 -9.61 -27.66 10.03
CA TRP A 652 -9.58 -26.80 8.83
C TRP A 652 -9.28 -27.53 7.52
N GLY A 653 -8.46 -28.58 7.59
CA GLY A 653 -8.11 -29.37 6.41
C GLY A 653 -9.31 -30.15 5.88
N GLU A 654 -10.06 -30.76 6.79
CA GLU A 654 -11.29 -31.50 6.49
C GLU A 654 -12.46 -30.58 6.12
N TYR A 655 -12.55 -29.39 6.74
CA TYR A 655 -13.48 -28.34 6.33
C TYR A 655 -13.31 -28.01 4.83
N LEU A 656 -12.08 -27.83 4.36
CA LEU A 656 -11.85 -27.57 2.93
C LEU A 656 -12.14 -28.82 2.07
N ALA A 657 -11.55 -29.97 2.43
CA ALA A 657 -11.58 -31.17 1.59
C ALA A 657 -12.97 -31.83 1.50
N TYR A 658 -13.80 -31.71 2.54
CA TYR A 658 -15.06 -32.44 2.64
C TYR A 658 -16.28 -31.51 2.76
N GLU A 659 -16.24 -30.48 3.62
CA GLU A 659 -17.39 -29.60 3.80
C GLU A 659 -17.55 -28.62 2.63
N ILE A 660 -16.51 -27.87 2.27
CA ILE A 660 -16.55 -26.91 1.15
C ILE A 660 -16.73 -27.64 -0.19
N VAL A 661 -15.95 -28.71 -0.44
CA VAL A 661 -16.12 -29.50 -1.67
C VAL A 661 -17.51 -30.13 -1.74
N GLY A 662 -18.01 -30.66 -0.62
CA GLY A 662 -19.34 -31.25 -0.53
C GLY A 662 -20.46 -30.23 -0.79
N GLU A 663 -20.38 -29.05 -0.18
CA GLU A 663 -21.29 -27.93 -0.39
C GLU A 663 -21.32 -27.53 -1.88
N VAL A 664 -20.15 -27.37 -2.50
CA VAL A 664 -20.08 -26.97 -3.92
C VAL A 664 -20.60 -28.07 -4.83
N ASP A 665 -20.24 -29.33 -4.60
CA ASP A 665 -20.70 -30.47 -5.39
C ASP A 665 -22.22 -30.70 -5.29
N GLN A 666 -22.83 -30.41 -4.13
CA GLN A 666 -24.27 -30.56 -3.91
C GLN A 666 -25.07 -29.43 -4.56
N ASN A 667 -24.55 -28.21 -4.55
CA ASN A 667 -25.28 -27.02 -4.98
C ASN A 667 -24.98 -26.59 -6.41
N PHE A 668 -23.90 -27.09 -7.04
CA PHE A 668 -23.46 -26.69 -8.37
C PHE A 668 -23.15 -27.90 -9.28
N GLY A 669 -23.21 -27.68 -10.59
CA GLY A 669 -22.95 -28.65 -11.64
C GLY A 669 -21.47 -28.94 -11.81
N THR A 670 -20.88 -29.63 -10.84
CA THR A 670 -19.46 -29.98 -10.84
C THR A 670 -19.20 -31.37 -11.43
N VAL A 671 -17.99 -31.58 -11.96
CA VAL A 671 -17.47 -32.92 -12.25
C VAL A 671 -16.84 -33.47 -10.97
N ARG A 672 -17.47 -34.48 -10.37
CA ARG A 672 -17.12 -35.00 -9.05
C ARG A 672 -15.97 -36.01 -9.06
N SER A 673 -14.87 -35.70 -9.72
CA SER A 673 -13.67 -36.54 -9.79
C SER A 673 -12.43 -35.77 -9.31
N PRO A 674 -11.41 -36.43 -8.75
CA PRO A 674 -10.16 -35.76 -8.38
C PRO A 674 -9.46 -35.12 -9.58
N ALA A 675 -9.47 -35.80 -10.72
CA ALA A 675 -8.86 -35.29 -11.96
C ALA A 675 -9.48 -33.96 -12.46
N ALA A 676 -10.73 -33.68 -12.05
CA ALA A 676 -11.45 -32.46 -12.37
C ALA A 676 -11.52 -31.45 -11.20
N ARG A 677 -10.75 -31.66 -10.11
CA ARG A 677 -10.66 -30.74 -8.98
C ARG A 677 -9.22 -30.29 -8.77
N ALA A 678 -9.02 -28.97 -8.83
CA ALA A 678 -7.77 -28.32 -8.51
C ALA A 678 -7.84 -27.61 -7.16
N VAL A 679 -6.76 -27.67 -6.40
CA VAL A 679 -6.52 -26.80 -5.25
C VAL A 679 -5.25 -26.00 -5.51
N GLY A 680 -5.29 -24.70 -5.30
CA GLY A 680 -4.08 -23.89 -5.41
C GLY A 680 -4.14 -22.64 -4.57
N GLY A 681 -3.00 -21.99 -4.33
CA GLY A 681 -2.98 -20.83 -3.44
C GLY A 681 -1.65 -20.13 -3.38
N LEU A 682 -1.67 -18.97 -2.72
CA LEU A 682 -0.49 -18.13 -2.52
C LEU A 682 -0.08 -18.09 -1.04
N SER A 683 1.21 -17.98 -0.73
CA SER A 683 1.68 -17.79 0.66
C SER A 683 1.20 -18.92 1.59
N ILE A 684 0.49 -18.59 2.68
CA ILE A 684 -0.22 -19.58 3.54
C ILE A 684 -1.13 -20.51 2.72
N GLY A 685 -1.87 -19.97 1.74
CA GLY A 685 -2.70 -20.75 0.84
C GLY A 685 -1.88 -21.65 -0.09
N GLY A 686 -0.66 -21.26 -0.45
CA GLY A 686 0.27 -22.10 -1.23
C GLY A 686 0.78 -23.28 -0.41
N TRP A 687 1.07 -23.06 0.88
CA TRP A 687 1.39 -24.13 1.83
C TRP A 687 0.19 -25.07 1.98
N GLY A 688 -1.01 -24.50 2.17
CA GLY A 688 -2.26 -25.25 2.29
C GLY A 688 -2.57 -26.09 1.06
N ALA A 689 -2.34 -25.55 -0.14
CA ALA A 689 -2.56 -26.28 -1.38
C ALA A 689 -1.67 -27.53 -1.50
N LEU A 690 -0.38 -27.42 -1.13
CA LEU A 690 0.52 -28.58 -1.10
C LEU A 690 0.08 -29.62 -0.08
N HIS A 691 -0.24 -29.18 1.14
CA HIS A 691 -0.73 -30.09 2.18
C HIS A 691 -2.00 -30.82 1.72
N GLN A 692 -2.97 -30.09 1.17
CA GLN A 692 -4.24 -30.63 0.71
C GLN A 692 -4.06 -31.65 -0.40
N GLY A 693 -3.21 -31.34 -1.39
CA GLY A 693 -2.91 -32.25 -2.49
C GLY A 693 -2.25 -33.55 -2.03
N PHE A 694 -1.25 -33.46 -1.14
CA PHE A 694 -0.54 -34.65 -0.67
C PHE A 694 -1.35 -35.50 0.31
N THR A 695 -2.21 -34.88 1.13
CA THR A 695 -3.02 -35.57 2.15
C THR A 695 -4.33 -36.11 1.59
N TYR A 696 -4.97 -35.40 0.65
CA TYR A 696 -6.27 -35.75 0.07
C TYR A 696 -6.22 -35.94 -1.47
N PRO A 697 -5.34 -36.81 -2.01
CA PRO A 697 -5.22 -37.04 -3.46
C PRO A 697 -6.46 -37.71 -4.08
N ASN A 698 -7.32 -38.30 -3.24
CA ASN A 698 -8.64 -38.82 -3.61
C ASN A 698 -9.71 -37.73 -3.72
N VAL A 699 -9.39 -36.48 -3.38
CA VAL A 699 -10.27 -35.31 -3.50
C VAL A 699 -9.75 -34.37 -4.59
N PHE A 700 -8.45 -34.05 -4.56
CA PHE A 700 -7.79 -33.13 -5.49
C PHE A 700 -6.78 -33.87 -6.36
N GLY A 701 -6.88 -33.73 -7.68
CA GLY A 701 -5.95 -34.31 -8.66
C GLY A 701 -5.01 -33.29 -9.29
N VAL A 702 -5.26 -31.99 -9.08
CA VAL A 702 -4.44 -30.88 -9.58
C VAL A 702 -4.05 -29.97 -8.42
N VAL A 703 -2.78 -29.59 -8.33
CA VAL A 703 -2.23 -28.78 -7.25
C VAL A 703 -1.38 -27.65 -7.83
N ALA A 704 -1.61 -26.41 -7.38
CA ALA A 704 -0.75 -25.27 -7.70
C ALA A 704 -0.30 -24.53 -6.44
N SER A 705 1.00 -24.38 -6.25
CA SER A 705 1.56 -23.68 -5.09
C SER A 705 2.43 -22.52 -5.53
N SER A 706 1.97 -21.30 -5.20
CA SER A 706 2.64 -20.06 -5.58
C SER A 706 3.24 -19.41 -4.34
N SER A 707 4.55 -19.29 -4.27
CA SER A 707 5.27 -18.70 -3.12
C SER A 707 4.75 -19.23 -1.76
N PRO A 708 4.82 -20.53 -1.45
CA PRO A 708 4.29 -21.07 -0.20
C PRO A 708 5.13 -20.67 1.03
N SER A 709 4.45 -20.41 2.15
CA SER A 709 5.10 -20.04 3.43
C SER A 709 5.66 -21.26 4.19
N LEU A 710 6.82 -21.75 3.76
CA LEU A 710 7.45 -23.01 4.23
C LEU A 710 8.50 -22.79 5.33
N TYR A 711 8.07 -22.65 6.58
CA TYR A 711 8.98 -22.45 7.73
C TYR A 711 9.80 -23.71 8.07
N GLU A 712 11.12 -23.55 8.24
CA GLU A 712 12.04 -24.59 8.69
C GLU A 712 12.28 -24.47 10.21
N GLY A 713 11.43 -25.08 11.03
CA GLY A 713 11.57 -25.05 12.50
C GLY A 713 10.25 -24.88 13.23
N THR A 714 9.98 -25.78 14.17
CA THR A 714 8.66 -26.05 14.75
C THR A 714 8.31 -25.14 15.93
N GLU A 715 8.28 -23.81 15.75
CA GLU A 715 7.71 -22.91 16.78
C GLU A 715 6.54 -22.07 16.26
N GLU A 716 6.66 -21.48 15.06
CA GLU A 716 5.63 -20.61 14.48
C GLU A 716 4.36 -21.37 14.05
N LEU A 717 4.49 -22.66 13.77
CA LEU A 717 3.42 -23.54 13.33
C LEU A 717 2.99 -24.54 14.41
N ASN A 718 3.29 -24.28 15.70
CA ASN A 718 2.94 -25.19 16.80
C ASN A 718 1.44 -25.43 16.95
N PHE A 719 0.60 -24.52 16.48
CA PHE A 719 -0.84 -24.73 16.41
C PHE A 719 -1.25 -25.83 15.43
N LEU A 720 -0.36 -26.24 14.51
CA LEU A 720 -0.52 -27.42 13.65
C LEU A 720 -0.01 -28.71 14.31
N GLY A 721 0.52 -28.64 15.53
CA GLY A 721 1.12 -29.76 16.25
C GLY A 721 2.62 -29.57 16.46
N THR A 722 3.24 -30.50 17.18
CA THR A 722 4.69 -30.50 17.42
C THR A 722 5.30 -31.87 17.10
N GLY A 723 6.60 -31.91 16.85
CA GLY A 723 7.33 -33.16 16.59
C GLY A 723 6.71 -33.97 15.43
N ALA A 724 6.37 -35.23 15.71
CA ALA A 724 5.81 -36.14 14.71
C ALA A 724 4.46 -35.68 14.15
N GLU A 725 3.65 -34.97 14.93
CA GLU A 725 2.35 -34.48 14.46
C GLU A 725 2.53 -33.40 13.40
N PHE A 726 3.37 -32.39 13.65
CA PHE A 726 3.70 -31.38 12.65
C PHE A 726 4.34 -31.99 11.40
N THR A 727 5.31 -32.90 11.61
CA THR A 727 6.01 -33.63 10.54
C THR A 727 5.04 -34.35 9.61
N SER A 728 3.94 -34.90 10.13
CA SER A 728 2.91 -35.57 9.33
C SER A 728 2.09 -34.62 8.44
N LYS A 729 2.13 -33.31 8.73
CA LYS A 729 1.38 -32.27 8.03
C LYS A 729 2.26 -31.40 7.14
N ASP A 730 3.57 -31.39 7.37
CA ASP A 730 4.53 -30.55 6.67
C ASP A 730 4.67 -30.93 5.17
N PRO A 731 4.34 -30.02 4.23
CA PRO A 731 4.53 -30.22 2.79
C PRO A 731 5.95 -30.65 2.39
N VAL A 732 6.99 -30.22 3.11
CA VAL A 732 8.38 -30.61 2.81
C VAL A 732 8.57 -32.11 3.00
N VAL A 733 8.03 -32.65 4.09
CA VAL A 733 8.09 -34.07 4.42
C VAL A 733 7.11 -34.87 3.55
N LEU A 734 5.91 -34.33 3.33
CA LEU A 734 4.90 -34.96 2.47
C LEU A 734 5.38 -35.08 1.02
N ALA A 735 6.11 -34.10 0.50
CA ALA A 735 6.72 -34.20 -0.83
C ALA A 735 7.71 -35.36 -0.96
N GLN A 736 8.33 -35.80 0.14
CA GLN A 736 9.25 -36.95 0.18
C GLN A 736 8.52 -38.29 0.37
N THR A 737 7.39 -38.30 1.08
CA THR A 737 6.80 -39.53 1.63
C THR A 737 5.41 -39.86 1.09
N ALA A 738 4.64 -38.87 0.63
CA ALA A 738 3.22 -39.05 0.29
C ALA A 738 3.07 -39.97 -0.94
N PRO A 739 2.44 -41.15 -0.81
CA PRO A 739 2.33 -42.13 -1.90
C PRO A 739 1.43 -41.63 -3.03
N GLY A 740 0.42 -40.82 -2.72
CA GLY A 740 -0.53 -40.26 -3.69
C GLY A 740 0.04 -39.16 -4.59
N ALA A 741 1.22 -38.61 -4.27
CA ALA A 741 1.81 -37.50 -5.02
C ALA A 741 2.05 -37.82 -6.51
N ALA A 742 2.31 -39.08 -6.86
CA ALA A 742 2.49 -39.52 -8.25
C ALA A 742 1.21 -39.46 -9.11
N SER A 743 0.04 -39.35 -8.48
CA SER A 743 -1.24 -39.21 -9.19
C SER A 743 -1.65 -37.75 -9.45
N LEU A 744 -0.88 -36.79 -8.92
CA LEU A 744 -1.20 -35.37 -8.98
C LEU A 744 -0.56 -34.71 -10.20
N LYS A 745 -1.23 -33.70 -10.76
CA LYS A 745 -0.61 -32.69 -11.63
C LYS A 745 -0.19 -31.51 -10.77
N ILE A 746 1.11 -31.27 -10.63
CA ILE A 746 1.66 -30.31 -9.68
C ILE A 746 2.32 -29.14 -10.42
N TRP A 747 1.96 -27.92 -10.03
CA TRP A 747 2.63 -26.68 -10.42
C TRP A 747 3.24 -26.03 -9.17
N LEU A 748 4.52 -25.67 -9.26
CA LEU A 748 5.24 -24.93 -8.24
C LEU A 748 5.82 -23.67 -8.88
N ASP A 749 5.47 -22.51 -8.34
CA ASP A 749 6.11 -21.25 -8.70
C ASP A 749 6.55 -20.47 -7.47
N ILE A 750 7.65 -19.75 -7.62
CA ILE A 750 8.15 -18.85 -6.59
C ILE A 750 8.99 -17.73 -7.20
N GLY A 751 8.98 -16.59 -6.53
CA GLY A 751 9.87 -15.47 -6.84
C GLY A 751 11.32 -15.82 -6.50
N GLU A 752 12.27 -15.42 -7.34
CA GLU A 752 13.71 -15.64 -7.13
C GLU A 752 14.25 -15.01 -5.82
N GLN A 753 13.52 -14.04 -5.25
CA GLN A 753 13.84 -13.32 -4.02
C GLN A 753 12.86 -13.64 -2.88
N ASP A 754 12.00 -14.65 -3.06
CA ASP A 754 11.08 -15.11 -2.02
C ASP A 754 11.86 -15.81 -0.89
N PRO A 755 11.59 -15.51 0.40
CA PRO A 755 12.31 -16.13 1.52
C PRO A 755 12.20 -17.66 1.54
N TRP A 756 11.16 -18.24 0.92
CA TRP A 756 10.95 -19.69 0.89
C TRP A 756 11.45 -20.37 -0.39
N VAL A 757 12.19 -19.65 -1.24
CA VAL A 757 12.73 -20.22 -2.48
C VAL A 757 13.60 -21.45 -2.21
N GLY A 758 14.41 -21.43 -1.15
CA GLY A 758 15.25 -22.57 -0.78
C GLY A 758 14.42 -23.80 -0.39
N THR A 759 13.43 -23.61 0.47
CA THR A 759 12.58 -24.70 0.97
C THR A 759 11.65 -25.25 -0.11
N LEU A 760 11.09 -24.39 -0.98
CA LEU A 760 10.33 -24.87 -2.14
C LEU A 760 11.23 -25.57 -3.16
N THR A 761 12.49 -25.14 -3.33
CA THR A 761 13.47 -25.85 -4.14
C THR A 761 13.76 -27.24 -3.57
N ALA A 762 13.77 -27.41 -2.24
CA ALA A 762 13.90 -28.72 -1.60
C ALA A 762 12.69 -29.64 -1.89
N ILE A 763 11.48 -29.08 -1.94
CA ILE A 763 10.27 -29.80 -2.39
C ILE A 763 10.41 -30.21 -3.87
N HIS A 764 10.78 -29.27 -4.75
CA HIS A 764 11.04 -29.54 -6.17
C HIS A 764 12.05 -30.69 -6.37
N ASN A 765 13.17 -30.64 -5.65
CA ASN A 765 14.19 -31.68 -5.69
C ASN A 765 13.64 -33.03 -5.20
N SER A 766 12.89 -33.03 -4.10
CA SER A 766 12.26 -34.25 -3.56
C SER A 766 11.30 -34.90 -4.55
N LEU A 767 10.47 -34.11 -5.24
CA LEU A 767 9.58 -34.61 -6.29
C LEU A 767 10.37 -35.14 -7.50
N THR A 768 11.45 -34.45 -7.88
CA THR A 768 12.34 -34.86 -8.98
C THR A 768 13.02 -36.20 -8.68
N ASP A 769 13.58 -36.37 -7.48
CA ASP A 769 14.23 -37.61 -7.04
C ASP A 769 13.26 -38.80 -7.03
N ARG A 770 12.01 -38.53 -6.67
CA ARG A 770 10.91 -39.51 -6.70
C ARG A 770 10.33 -39.74 -8.10
N LYS A 771 10.82 -39.03 -9.13
CA LYS A 771 10.33 -39.08 -10.51
C LYS A 771 8.84 -38.73 -10.64
N ILE A 772 8.34 -37.84 -9.79
CA ILE A 772 6.97 -37.35 -9.84
C ILE A 772 6.93 -36.18 -10.84
N PRO A 773 6.10 -36.25 -11.91
CA PRO A 773 5.97 -35.16 -12.86
C PRO A 773 5.39 -33.90 -12.18
N HIS A 774 6.07 -32.77 -12.36
CA HIS A 774 5.62 -31.48 -11.87
C HIS A 774 6.25 -30.36 -12.70
N GLU A 775 5.59 -29.20 -12.69
CA GLU A 775 6.12 -27.98 -13.27
C GLU A 775 6.81 -27.14 -12.20
N TRP A 776 7.98 -26.61 -12.54
CA TRP A 776 8.80 -25.77 -11.66
C TRP A 776 9.10 -24.45 -12.34
N HIS A 777 8.72 -23.36 -11.67
CA HIS A 777 8.77 -22.02 -12.23
C HIS A 777 9.43 -21.05 -11.25
N LEU A 778 10.69 -20.75 -11.52
CA LEU A 778 11.42 -19.71 -10.80
C LEU A 778 11.36 -18.42 -11.63
N TYR A 779 10.58 -17.44 -11.17
CA TYR A 779 10.39 -16.17 -11.87
C TYR A 779 11.02 -15.01 -11.10
N PRO A 780 11.40 -13.91 -11.77
CA PRO A 780 11.83 -12.69 -11.07
C PRO A 780 10.70 -12.15 -10.19
N GLY A 781 10.95 -11.95 -8.90
CA GLY A 781 9.95 -11.45 -7.97
C GLY A 781 10.27 -11.74 -6.50
N PHE A 782 9.49 -11.13 -5.62
CA PHE A 782 9.52 -11.33 -4.16
C PHE A 782 8.15 -11.79 -3.68
N HIS A 783 8.06 -12.19 -2.41
CA HIS A 783 6.81 -12.65 -1.80
C HIS A 783 5.80 -11.51 -1.61
N GLY A 784 4.91 -11.29 -2.58
CA GLY A 784 3.95 -10.20 -2.50
C GLY A 784 2.94 -10.11 -3.63
N PRO A 785 1.92 -9.24 -3.49
CA PRO A 785 0.78 -9.11 -4.41
C PRO A 785 1.18 -8.86 -5.87
N VAL A 786 2.25 -8.10 -6.10
CA VAL A 786 2.74 -7.81 -7.46
C VAL A 786 3.11 -9.09 -8.20
N TYR A 787 3.78 -10.02 -7.51
CA TYR A 787 4.16 -11.31 -8.08
C TYR A 787 2.91 -12.13 -8.43
N TRP A 788 1.98 -12.28 -7.49
CA TRP A 788 0.78 -13.09 -7.71
C TRP A 788 -0.14 -12.52 -8.79
N VAL A 789 -0.36 -11.20 -8.82
CA VAL A 789 -1.15 -10.52 -9.87
C VAL A 789 -0.53 -10.75 -11.25
N GLN A 790 0.80 -10.62 -11.36
CA GLN A 790 1.50 -10.80 -12.63
C GLN A 790 1.33 -12.23 -13.19
N HIS A 791 1.24 -13.22 -12.31
CA HIS A 791 1.20 -14.64 -12.68
C HIS A 791 -0.22 -15.24 -12.70
N VAL A 792 -1.27 -14.46 -12.43
CA VAL A 792 -2.67 -14.88 -12.65
C VAL A 792 -2.91 -15.52 -14.03
N PRO A 793 -2.43 -14.96 -15.17
CA PRO A 793 -2.56 -15.62 -16.47
C PRO A 793 -1.92 -17.00 -16.52
N ASP A 794 -0.78 -17.18 -15.85
CA ASP A 794 -0.03 -18.44 -15.86
C ASP A 794 -0.77 -19.50 -15.04
N TYR A 795 -1.30 -19.14 -13.87
CA TYR A 795 -2.13 -20.02 -13.05
C TYR A 795 -3.39 -20.47 -13.81
N LEU A 796 -4.11 -19.53 -14.43
CA LEU A 796 -5.30 -19.84 -15.21
C LEU A 796 -5.01 -20.75 -16.40
N ARG A 797 -3.88 -20.53 -17.08
CA ARG A 797 -3.42 -21.40 -18.18
C ARG A 797 -3.10 -22.80 -17.66
N PHE A 798 -2.37 -22.91 -16.55
CA PHE A 798 -2.09 -24.19 -15.91
C PHE A 798 -3.37 -24.93 -15.55
N TYR A 799 -4.30 -24.30 -14.83
CA TYR A 799 -5.58 -24.92 -14.45
C TYR A 799 -6.37 -25.36 -15.68
N SER A 800 -6.46 -24.51 -16.71
CA SER A 800 -7.16 -24.86 -17.94
C SER A 800 -6.55 -26.06 -18.66
N GLN A 801 -5.23 -26.22 -18.65
CA GLN A 801 -4.56 -27.35 -19.29
C GLN A 801 -4.64 -28.62 -18.44
N ALA A 802 -4.42 -28.49 -17.13
CA ALA A 802 -4.45 -29.60 -16.20
C ALA A 802 -5.84 -30.23 -16.10
N LEU A 803 -6.91 -29.43 -16.17
CA LEU A 803 -8.30 -29.90 -16.06
C LEU A 803 -8.90 -30.36 -17.39
N ALA A 804 -8.27 -30.06 -18.54
CA ALA A 804 -8.80 -30.41 -19.86
C ALA A 804 -8.77 -31.92 -20.18
N GLY A 805 -8.02 -32.71 -19.41
CA GLY A 805 -7.89 -34.15 -19.58
C GLY A 805 -8.54 -34.99 -18.47
N GLY A 806 -9.39 -34.40 -17.63
CA GLY A 806 -10.01 -35.02 -16.45
C GLY A 806 -11.46 -35.47 -16.65
#